data_AF-A0A1I6C187-F1
#
_entry.id   AF-A0A1I6C187-F1
#
_cell.length_a   1.000
_cell.length_b   1.000
_cell.length_c   1.000
_cell.angle_alpha   90.00
_cell.angle_beta   90.00
_cell.angle_gamma   90.00
#
_symmetry.space_group_name_H-M   'P 1'
#
loop_
_entity.id
_entity.type
_entity.pdbx_description
1 polymer ?
#
loop_
_entity_poly.entity_id
_entity_poly.type
_entity_poly.pdbx_seq_one_letter_code
_entity_poly.pdbx_strand_id
1 'polypeptide(L)'
;MEFNQFLLSLKNDIAHNHFRVFYDPKKDTANIKEILIGIGNQESGGMVISNKWNRSKGNSVSQILYQDSDEIVAAISQQINDTDLQTLHFFIEDLSPDTCFSFVLLFAFIRGVRKETLPLRWLEYVNKWELGDVKTTGEPVKSWGCLLNALSHEYFEYKNEQYDQHKIQHGFNMCLKFTLEALLSGQDPANLTYLPHSEGFLKATSALQVEKLEYQQLVMNSEKVQLLLPIKDSTKKVLVDALITTELNVLGTLKNFARNDRDTPSMGNGFGLLALHRPSLKGTGDDVVISVDPAASTHLTKLWDSLESLEDEKWQSARPNDRPREGYTVNQPWFNGNGSYTLLAAPRKIYGASSEQFGSKLSWKDVLDKLWENYHPLKNLKVHDYLSDGSWSAPSNLIDCTPVNSQSAKRFMGIKWSDSNQELSLTITPTMKRYLVACLQGNGKAPGILDLPNEKTFDYVELPGGFALVHLNGIVFFDDWSKQHSEIQLYKNEFDHLLKRYEAIDEYQSYIQTEMQEILDLFKDRRMLRKKLVSLSERLAKIKIELRQNLFATMPASKEYYIQFFRETVEKRWGLNTQLNELYETVNEVENTINSIVETRSNRVLRGISIYGFPIALFSSLFQGPLQDLFIHSKFNWQALLSFAIFTPISIWILSKLVDRE
;
A
#
# COMPACT_ATOMS: atom_id res chain seq x y z
N MET A 1 -12.28 54.37 10.73
CA MET A 1 -11.65 54.09 9.42
C MET A 1 -12.46 53.01 8.70
N GLU A 2 -12.61 53.04 7.38
CA GLU A 2 -13.20 51.90 6.63
C GLU A 2 -12.19 50.75 6.50
N PHE A 3 -12.68 49.49 6.54
CA PHE A 3 -11.81 48.31 6.54
C PHE A 3 -10.91 48.22 5.29
N ASN A 4 -11.43 48.51 4.09
CA ASN A 4 -10.62 48.48 2.86
C ASN A 4 -9.51 49.54 2.84
N GLN A 5 -9.78 50.74 3.37
CA GLN A 5 -8.76 51.77 3.53
C GLN A 5 -7.67 51.33 4.51
N PHE A 6 -8.08 50.67 5.60
CA PHE A 6 -7.15 50.06 6.55
C PHE A 6 -6.26 49.00 5.91
N LEU A 7 -6.82 48.08 5.12
CA LEU A 7 -6.07 47.02 4.44
C LEU A 7 -4.99 47.59 3.50
N LEU A 8 -5.32 48.65 2.74
CA LEU A 8 -4.35 49.33 1.88
C LEU A 8 -3.22 50.00 2.68
N SER A 9 -3.56 50.63 3.80
CA SER A 9 -2.57 51.23 4.70
C SER A 9 -1.66 50.17 5.31
N LEU A 10 -2.21 49.07 5.82
CA LEU A 10 -1.43 47.98 6.41
C LEU A 10 -0.52 47.30 5.37
N LYS A 11 -0.99 47.14 4.14
CA LYS A 11 -0.18 46.62 3.03
C LYS A 11 1.07 47.48 2.78
N ASN A 12 0.94 48.80 2.86
CA ASN A 12 2.07 49.72 2.74
C ASN A 12 3.01 49.61 3.94
N ASP A 13 2.48 49.45 5.16
CA ASP A 13 3.31 49.33 6.36
C ASP A 13 4.19 48.06 6.34
N ILE A 14 3.68 46.95 5.83
CA ILE A 14 4.43 45.70 5.65
C ILE A 14 5.57 45.86 4.66
N ALA A 15 5.34 46.58 3.55
CA ALA A 15 6.37 46.80 2.52
C ALA A 15 7.62 47.54 3.04
N HIS A 16 7.48 48.25 4.16
CA HIS A 16 8.57 49.00 4.81
C HIS A 16 9.13 48.27 6.06
N ASN A 17 8.78 46.99 6.28
CA ASN A 17 9.29 46.13 7.37
C ASN A 17 9.13 46.72 8.79
N HIS A 18 8.00 47.34 9.08
CA HIS A 18 7.75 47.96 10.39
C HIS A 18 7.53 46.96 11.55
N PHE A 19 7.53 45.64 11.30
CA PHE A 19 7.18 44.63 12.30
C PHE A 19 8.33 43.66 12.56
N ARG A 20 8.53 43.29 13.84
CA ARG A 20 9.47 42.26 14.26
C ARG A 20 8.71 41.03 14.74
N VAL A 21 8.79 39.95 13.96
CA VAL A 21 8.13 38.67 14.19
C VAL A 21 9.19 37.59 14.36
N PHE A 22 9.03 36.79 15.40
CA PHE A 22 9.92 35.69 15.77
C PHE A 22 9.11 34.40 15.89
N TYR A 23 9.66 33.31 15.40
CA TYR A 23 9.12 31.98 15.63
C TYR A 23 9.78 31.36 16.85
N ASP A 24 8.99 31.14 17.89
CA ASP A 24 9.40 30.43 19.10
C ASP A 24 8.21 29.69 19.70
N PRO A 25 7.85 28.51 19.16
CA PRO A 25 6.70 27.75 19.62
C PRO A 25 6.85 27.20 21.06
N LYS A 26 8.02 27.36 21.68
CA LYS A 26 8.30 26.94 23.06
C LYS A 26 8.24 28.09 24.05
N LYS A 27 8.07 29.33 23.59
CA LYS A 27 7.99 30.50 24.45
C LYS A 27 6.70 30.46 25.28
N ASP A 28 6.86 30.45 26.60
CA ASP A 28 5.74 30.28 27.52
C ASP A 28 5.29 31.60 28.17
N THR A 29 6.23 32.55 28.30
CA THR A 29 6.02 33.82 29.01
C THR A 29 6.21 35.02 28.08
N ALA A 30 5.26 35.95 28.12
CA ALA A 30 5.34 37.24 27.42
C ALA A 30 5.96 38.34 28.30
N ASN A 31 7.14 38.85 27.93
CA ASN A 31 7.77 39.98 28.62
C ASN A 31 7.30 41.34 28.07
N ILE A 32 7.67 42.43 28.74
CA ILE A 32 7.35 43.80 28.32
C ILE A 32 7.65 44.03 26.82
N LYS A 33 6.68 44.58 26.08
CA LYS A 33 6.69 44.80 24.61
C LYS A 33 6.67 43.53 23.76
N GLU A 34 6.51 42.34 24.36
CA GLU A 34 6.32 41.10 23.62
C GLU A 34 4.83 40.75 23.57
N ILE A 35 4.38 40.34 22.39
CA ILE A 35 3.03 39.81 22.17
C ILE A 35 3.17 38.38 21.64
N LEU A 36 2.60 37.43 22.37
CA LEU A 36 2.55 36.03 21.99
C LEU A 36 1.20 35.74 21.33
N ILE A 37 1.23 35.21 20.10
CA ILE A 37 0.04 34.90 19.29
C ILE A 37 -0.01 33.38 19.11
N GLY A 38 -1.10 32.74 19.55
CA GLY A 38 -1.30 31.29 19.50
C GLY A 38 -0.54 30.50 20.58
N ILE A 39 0.52 31.08 21.13
CA ILE A 39 1.42 30.46 22.12
C ILE A 39 1.38 31.14 23.49
N GLY A 40 2.04 30.52 24.47
CA GLY A 40 2.21 31.06 25.81
C GLY A 40 1.10 30.69 26.78
N ASN A 41 1.46 30.61 28.07
CA ASN A 41 0.55 30.34 29.18
C ASN A 41 0.74 31.29 30.37
N GLN A 42 1.64 32.28 30.26
CA GLN A 42 1.98 33.22 31.34
C GLN A 42 2.27 34.64 30.83
N GLU A 43 1.89 35.64 31.62
CA GLU A 43 2.17 37.06 31.36
C GLU A 43 3.16 37.61 32.40
N SER A 44 4.29 38.19 31.95
CA SER A 44 5.30 38.87 32.79
C SER A 44 5.47 40.34 32.40
N GLY A 45 4.36 40.99 32.05
CA GLY A 45 4.31 42.39 31.60
C GLY A 45 4.21 42.57 30.08
N GLY A 46 4.24 41.50 29.30
CA GLY A 46 3.78 41.44 27.91
C GLY A 46 2.32 41.03 27.80
N MET A 47 1.91 40.54 26.64
CA MET A 47 0.54 40.08 26.40
C MET A 47 0.52 38.70 25.74
N VAL A 48 -0.38 37.82 26.19
CA VAL A 48 -0.61 36.51 25.59
C VAL A 48 -2.00 36.44 24.99
N ILE A 49 -2.08 36.17 23.68
CA ILE A 49 -3.34 35.92 22.98
C ILE A 49 -3.31 34.49 22.42
N SER A 50 -3.79 33.54 23.22
CA SER A 50 -3.74 32.11 22.85
C SER A 50 -5.09 31.41 23.08
N ASN A 51 -5.54 30.68 22.06
CA ASN A 51 -6.66 29.75 22.14
C ASN A 51 -6.30 28.44 22.90
N LYS A 52 -5.02 28.23 23.25
CA LYS A 52 -4.55 27.04 23.97
C LYS A 52 -4.64 27.20 25.49
N TRP A 53 -4.41 28.41 26.01
CA TRP A 53 -4.54 28.70 27.44
C TRP A 53 -6.02 28.69 27.86
N ASN A 54 -6.89 29.36 27.13
CA ASN A 54 -8.28 29.54 27.56
C ASN A 54 -9.28 29.16 26.45
N ARG A 55 -9.40 27.86 26.16
CA ARG A 55 -10.33 27.31 25.16
C ARG A 55 -11.79 27.71 25.37
N SER A 56 -12.17 28.13 26.58
CA SER A 56 -13.52 28.63 26.86
C SER A 56 -13.82 29.97 26.15
N LYS A 57 -12.79 30.72 25.73
CA LYS A 57 -12.91 32.02 25.06
C LYS A 57 -12.99 31.95 23.54
N GLY A 58 -12.74 30.82 22.90
CA GLY A 58 -12.83 30.71 21.43
C GLY A 58 -12.04 29.56 20.83
N ASN A 59 -12.39 29.20 19.60
CA ASN A 59 -11.73 28.12 18.84
C ASN A 59 -10.42 28.59 18.19
N SER A 60 -10.33 29.88 17.84
CA SER A 60 -9.18 30.50 17.17
C SER A 60 -8.74 31.78 17.89
N VAL A 61 -7.50 32.20 17.68
CA VAL A 61 -6.99 33.50 18.16
C VAL A 61 -7.77 34.65 17.53
N SER A 62 -8.12 34.53 16.25
CA SER A 62 -8.96 35.49 15.55
C SER A 62 -10.33 35.68 16.21
N GLN A 63 -10.93 34.60 16.72
CA GLN A 63 -12.20 34.66 17.45
C GLN A 63 -12.05 35.37 18.80
N ILE A 64 -10.99 35.06 19.55
CA ILE A 64 -10.70 35.73 20.83
C ILE A 64 -10.53 37.24 20.59
N LEU A 65 -9.76 37.63 19.57
CA LEU A 65 -9.57 39.03 19.21
C LEU A 65 -10.87 39.73 18.84
N TYR A 66 -11.77 39.07 18.12
CA TYR A 66 -13.05 39.65 17.75
C TYR A 66 -13.98 39.86 18.96
N GLN A 67 -14.01 38.90 19.89
CA GLN A 67 -14.85 38.94 21.08
C GLN A 67 -14.32 39.94 22.12
N ASP A 68 -13.04 39.85 22.46
CA ASP A 68 -12.40 40.60 23.55
C ASP A 68 -11.64 41.86 23.06
N SER A 69 -11.96 42.37 21.87
CA SER A 69 -11.17 43.44 21.22
C SER A 69 -10.94 44.66 22.10
N ASP A 70 -11.94 45.07 22.90
CA ASP A 70 -11.90 46.31 23.66
C ASP A 70 -10.93 46.17 24.85
N GLU A 71 -10.93 45.01 25.50
CA GLU A 71 -9.98 44.65 26.55
C GLU A 71 -8.56 44.54 25.99
N ILE A 72 -8.41 43.89 24.83
CA ILE A 72 -7.10 43.70 24.19
C ILE A 72 -6.52 45.03 23.72
N VAL A 73 -7.31 45.89 23.08
CA VAL A 73 -6.86 47.22 22.66
C VAL A 73 -6.47 48.06 23.88
N ALA A 74 -7.28 48.04 24.95
CA ALA A 74 -6.95 48.75 26.18
C ALA A 74 -5.64 48.26 26.81
N ALA A 75 -5.41 46.95 26.85
CA ALA A 75 -4.17 46.36 27.37
C ALA A 75 -2.94 46.76 26.54
N ILE A 76 -3.06 46.76 25.20
CA ILE A 76 -1.97 47.19 24.32
C ILE A 76 -1.69 48.68 24.46
N SER A 77 -2.73 49.51 24.54
CA SER A 77 -2.59 50.95 24.77
C SER A 77 -1.91 51.28 26.11
N GLN A 78 -1.99 50.38 27.11
CA GLN A 78 -1.24 50.53 28.36
C GLN A 78 0.24 50.14 28.22
N GLN A 79 0.59 49.26 27.26
CA GLN A 79 1.98 48.82 27.01
C GLN A 79 2.74 49.73 26.03
N ILE A 80 2.03 50.50 25.20
CA ILE A 80 2.60 51.38 24.18
C ILE A 80 2.34 52.84 24.54
N ASN A 81 3.41 53.63 24.70
CA ASN A 81 3.29 55.09 24.71
C ASN A 81 3.00 55.57 23.28
N ASP A 82 1.72 55.75 23.00
CA ASP A 82 1.03 56.53 21.96
C ASP A 82 1.60 56.69 20.53
N THR A 83 2.66 56.01 20.06
CA THR A 83 3.01 56.11 18.63
C THR A 83 3.90 55.05 17.98
N ASP A 84 4.55 54.12 18.68
CA ASP A 84 5.53 53.25 17.98
C ASP A 84 5.30 51.75 18.12
N LEU A 85 4.31 51.27 17.35
CA LEU A 85 4.01 49.84 17.10
C LEU A 85 5.25 49.08 16.59
N GLN A 86 6.26 49.77 16.04
CA GLN A 86 7.53 49.20 15.59
C GLN A 86 8.40 48.67 16.74
N THR A 87 8.10 49.07 17.98
CA THR A 87 8.83 48.64 19.17
C THR A 87 8.32 47.32 19.76
N LEU A 88 7.21 46.79 19.26
CA LEU A 88 6.66 45.51 19.68
C LEU A 88 7.36 44.34 18.99
N HIS A 89 7.55 43.26 19.75
CA HIS A 89 8.06 41.99 19.25
C HIS A 89 6.94 40.95 19.28
N PHE A 90 6.61 40.37 18.13
CA PHE A 90 5.59 39.35 18.01
C PHE A 90 6.24 37.97 18.00
N PHE A 91 5.72 37.05 18.83
CA PHE A 91 6.13 35.66 18.85
C PHE A 91 4.96 34.77 18.40
N ILE A 92 5.23 33.90 17.43
CA ILE A 92 4.23 33.06 16.75
C ILE A 92 4.63 31.57 16.81
N GLU A 93 3.63 30.68 16.72
CA GLU A 93 3.86 29.22 16.54
C GLU A 93 3.94 28.77 15.10
N ASP A 94 3.34 29.50 14.17
CA ASP A 94 3.22 29.11 12.77
C ASP A 94 2.88 30.32 11.91
N LEU A 95 2.69 30.09 10.61
CA LEU A 95 2.18 31.10 9.68
C LEU A 95 0.80 30.67 9.13
N SER A 96 -0.03 30.11 10.01
CA SER A 96 -1.36 29.60 9.67
C SER A 96 -2.34 30.71 9.24
N PRO A 97 -3.49 30.32 8.65
CA PRO A 97 -4.60 31.24 8.42
C PRO A 97 -5.01 32.03 9.66
N ASP A 98 -5.05 31.39 10.83
CA ASP A 98 -5.40 32.06 12.08
C ASP A 98 -4.33 33.08 12.49
N THR A 99 -3.05 32.74 12.41
CA THR A 99 -1.95 33.67 12.72
C THR A 99 -1.96 34.90 11.80
N CYS A 100 -2.15 34.71 10.49
CA CYS A 100 -2.17 35.83 9.56
C CYS A 100 -3.42 36.71 9.74
N PHE A 101 -4.60 36.10 9.92
CA PHE A 101 -5.85 36.84 10.05
C PHE A 101 -5.98 37.54 11.41
N SER A 102 -5.52 36.91 12.50
CA SER A 102 -5.44 37.52 13.83
C SER A 102 -4.57 38.77 13.82
N PHE A 103 -3.45 38.77 13.09
CA PHE A 103 -2.63 39.96 12.93
C PHE A 103 -3.39 41.10 12.21
N VAL A 104 -4.13 40.79 11.13
CA VAL A 104 -4.98 41.78 10.45
C VAL A 104 -6.04 42.36 11.40
N LEU A 105 -6.71 41.50 12.18
CA LEU A 105 -7.73 41.92 13.14
C LEU A 105 -7.16 42.80 14.25
N LEU A 106 -6.04 42.39 14.84
CA LEU A 106 -5.36 43.13 15.91
C LEU A 106 -5.06 44.57 15.48
N PHE A 107 -4.46 44.74 14.30
CA PHE A 107 -4.15 46.07 13.79
C PHE A 107 -5.39 46.86 13.34
N ALA A 108 -6.44 46.18 12.89
CA ALA A 108 -7.71 46.83 12.58
C ALA A 108 -8.30 47.45 13.85
N PHE A 109 -8.30 46.70 14.96
CA PHE A 109 -8.82 47.18 16.24
C PHE A 109 -7.97 48.31 16.84
N ILE A 110 -6.64 48.19 16.84
CA ILE A 110 -5.73 49.26 17.30
C ILE A 110 -5.95 50.55 16.50
N ARG A 111 -6.27 50.48 15.21
CA ARG A 111 -6.54 51.65 14.35
C ARG A 111 -8.01 52.13 14.37
N GLY A 112 -8.83 51.60 15.28
CA GLY A 112 -10.23 52.02 15.41
C GLY A 112 -11.09 51.69 14.20
N VAL A 113 -10.84 50.56 13.53
CA VAL A 113 -11.78 50.01 12.54
C VAL A 113 -13.02 49.49 13.27
N ARG A 114 -14.19 49.83 12.75
CA ARG A 114 -15.47 49.43 13.33
C ARG A 114 -15.72 47.92 13.16
N LYS A 115 -16.10 47.22 14.24
CA LYS A 115 -16.35 45.77 14.25
C LYS A 115 -17.32 45.32 13.16
N GLU A 116 -18.33 46.13 12.88
CA GLU A 116 -19.41 45.83 11.92
C GLU A 116 -18.91 45.82 10.47
N THR A 117 -17.74 46.40 10.20
CA THR A 117 -17.13 46.45 8.87
C THR A 117 -16.17 45.29 8.59
N LEU A 118 -15.96 44.42 9.58
CA LEU A 118 -15.07 43.27 9.45
C LEU A 118 -15.72 42.13 8.67
N PRO A 119 -14.94 41.35 7.89
CA PRO A 119 -15.46 40.28 7.06
C PRO A 119 -15.76 39.04 7.90
N LEU A 120 -16.97 38.95 8.48
CA LEU A 120 -17.36 37.84 9.36
C LEU A 120 -17.20 36.45 8.72
N ARG A 121 -17.41 36.33 7.40
CA ARG A 121 -17.19 35.08 6.66
C ARG A 121 -15.75 34.56 6.75
N TRP A 122 -14.76 35.47 6.80
CA TRP A 122 -13.36 35.09 6.98
C TRP A 122 -13.08 34.60 8.40
N LEU A 123 -13.71 35.21 9.40
CA LEU A 123 -13.64 34.73 10.78
C LEU A 123 -14.28 33.33 10.93
N GLU A 124 -15.45 33.12 10.33
CA GLU A 124 -16.10 31.81 10.27
C GLU A 124 -15.21 30.76 9.59
N TYR A 125 -14.59 31.13 8.47
CA TYR A 125 -13.65 30.27 7.75
C TYR A 125 -12.47 29.86 8.63
N VAL A 126 -11.81 30.81 9.30
CA VAL A 126 -10.67 30.54 10.20
C VAL A 126 -11.08 29.64 11.35
N ASN A 127 -12.25 29.88 11.97
CA ASN A 127 -12.74 29.02 13.05
C ASN A 127 -12.94 27.58 12.59
N LYS A 128 -13.48 27.37 11.38
CA LYS A 128 -13.66 26.03 10.82
C LYS A 128 -12.33 25.37 10.47
N TRP A 129 -11.37 26.15 9.97
CA TRP A 129 -10.01 25.68 9.72
C TRP A 129 -9.34 25.16 10.99
N GLU A 130 -9.41 25.93 12.10
CA GLU A 130 -8.85 25.52 13.39
C GLU A 130 -9.52 24.28 13.98
N LEU A 131 -10.80 24.07 13.68
CA LEU A 131 -11.52 22.84 14.03
C LEU A 131 -11.16 21.65 13.14
N GLY A 132 -10.33 21.84 12.13
CA GLY A 132 -9.89 20.81 11.19
C GLY A 132 -10.96 20.44 10.15
N ASP A 133 -11.95 21.30 9.91
CA ASP A 133 -12.93 21.14 8.84
C ASP A 133 -12.28 21.36 7.48
N VAL A 134 -12.36 20.35 6.63
CA VAL A 134 -11.82 20.34 5.26
C VAL A 134 -12.91 20.29 4.20
N LYS A 135 -14.17 20.07 4.60
CA LYS A 135 -15.31 19.89 3.69
C LYS A 135 -15.98 21.23 3.40
N THR A 136 -16.09 22.09 4.40
CA THR A 136 -16.74 23.40 4.23
C THR A 136 -15.77 24.56 4.07
N THR A 137 -14.46 24.31 4.17
CA THR A 137 -13.36 25.25 3.87
C THR A 137 -12.92 25.22 2.40
N GLY A 138 -13.74 24.62 1.53
CA GLY A 138 -13.58 24.67 0.08
C GLY A 138 -12.72 23.56 -0.52
N GLU A 139 -12.67 23.52 -1.86
CA GLU A 139 -11.78 22.61 -2.59
C GLU A 139 -10.31 22.98 -2.30
N PRO A 140 -9.41 22.00 -2.06
CA PRO A 140 -8.03 22.30 -1.66
C PRO A 140 -7.33 23.32 -2.56
N VAL A 141 -7.47 23.21 -3.89
CA VAL A 141 -6.77 24.08 -4.85
C VAL A 141 -7.33 25.51 -4.95
N LYS A 142 -8.50 25.78 -4.37
CA LYS A 142 -9.14 27.11 -4.35
C LYS A 142 -9.28 27.67 -2.93
N SER A 143 -8.97 26.86 -1.92
CA SER A 143 -9.07 27.21 -0.51
C SER A 143 -7.92 28.13 -0.12
N TRP A 144 -8.22 29.33 0.40
CA TRP A 144 -7.20 30.26 0.90
C TRP A 144 -6.34 29.60 1.99
N GLY A 145 -6.95 28.82 2.89
CA GLY A 145 -6.22 28.12 3.94
C GLY A 145 -5.20 27.12 3.39
N CYS A 146 -5.58 26.33 2.39
CA CYS A 146 -4.65 25.41 1.73
C CYS A 146 -3.53 26.14 0.98
N LEU A 147 -3.88 27.19 0.23
CA LEU A 147 -2.91 28.02 -0.49
C LEU A 147 -1.91 28.66 0.46
N LEU A 148 -2.39 29.27 1.55
CA LEU A 148 -1.55 29.92 2.55
C LEU A 148 -0.68 28.89 3.29
N ASN A 149 -1.22 27.71 3.62
CA ASN A 149 -0.46 26.69 4.33
C ASN A 149 0.65 26.05 3.46
N ALA A 150 0.39 25.86 2.17
CA ALA A 150 1.43 25.44 1.23
C ALA A 150 2.51 26.51 1.08
N LEU A 151 2.13 27.79 1.02
CA LEU A 151 3.07 28.91 0.96
C LEU A 151 3.92 29.02 2.24
N SER A 152 3.30 28.89 3.41
CA SER A 152 4.01 29.06 4.69
C SER A 152 5.11 28.02 4.89
N HIS A 153 4.86 26.78 4.49
CA HIS A 153 5.80 25.67 4.63
C HIS A 153 7.12 25.88 3.86
N GLU A 154 7.12 26.66 2.77
CA GLU A 154 8.36 27.00 2.03
C GLU A 154 9.39 27.78 2.87
N TYR A 155 8.91 28.48 3.91
CA TYR A 155 9.73 29.35 4.75
C TYR A 155 10.24 28.66 6.01
N PHE A 156 9.71 27.49 6.36
CA PHE A 156 10.19 26.70 7.48
C PHE A 156 11.36 25.81 7.05
N GLU A 157 12.58 26.28 7.31
CA GLU A 157 13.79 25.52 7.08
C GLU A 157 14.50 25.25 8.41
N TYR A 158 14.56 23.98 8.79
CA TYR A 158 15.23 23.56 10.01
C TYR A 158 16.66 23.14 9.68
N LYS A 159 17.65 23.96 10.08
CA LYS A 159 19.08 23.72 9.86
C LYS A 159 19.83 23.92 11.17
N ASN A 160 20.76 23.02 11.50
CA ASN A 160 21.59 23.11 12.72
C ASN A 160 20.78 23.34 14.00
N GLU A 161 19.68 22.59 14.15
CA GLU A 161 18.77 22.65 15.30
C GLU A 161 18.04 23.99 15.54
N GLN A 162 18.17 24.95 14.61
CA GLN A 162 17.54 26.26 14.70
C GLN A 162 16.78 26.59 13.41
N TYR A 163 15.75 27.41 13.56
CA TYR A 163 15.04 27.99 12.43
C TYR A 163 15.69 29.31 12.04
N ASP A 164 15.77 29.57 10.74
CA ASP A 164 16.20 30.87 10.22
C ASP A 164 15.11 31.92 10.45
N GLN A 165 15.27 32.71 11.50
CA GLN A 165 14.33 33.77 11.87
C GLN A 165 14.15 34.84 10.77
N HIS A 166 15.20 35.10 9.97
CA HIS A 166 15.09 36.05 8.87
C HIS A 166 14.22 35.49 7.73
N LYS A 167 14.37 34.20 7.42
CA LYS A 167 13.52 33.50 6.45
C LYS A 167 12.06 33.46 6.93
N ILE A 168 11.83 33.22 8.22
CA ILE A 168 10.48 33.23 8.81
C ILE A 168 9.86 34.61 8.77
N GLN A 169 10.59 35.68 9.14
CA GLN A 169 10.10 37.05 9.02
C GLN A 169 9.69 37.39 7.59
N HIS A 170 10.50 36.96 6.60
CA HIS A 170 10.18 37.14 5.20
C HIS A 170 8.92 36.35 4.80
N GLY A 171 8.81 35.10 5.25
CA GLY A 171 7.63 34.25 5.06
C GLY A 171 6.36 34.85 5.66
N PHE A 172 6.44 35.38 6.88
CA PHE A 172 5.34 36.09 7.53
C PHE A 172 4.87 37.28 6.71
N ASN A 173 5.80 38.14 6.25
CA ASN A 173 5.45 39.29 5.42
C ASN A 173 4.78 38.87 4.10
N MET A 174 5.24 37.78 3.48
CA MET A 174 4.65 37.23 2.25
C MET A 174 3.25 36.65 2.48
N CYS A 175 3.06 35.87 3.54
CA CYS A 175 1.77 35.28 3.91
C CYS A 175 0.75 36.36 4.30
N LEU A 176 1.18 37.37 5.06
CA LEU A 176 0.34 38.49 5.44
C LEU A 176 -0.04 39.35 4.22
N LYS A 177 0.92 39.67 3.33
CA LYS A 177 0.64 40.39 2.08
C LYS A 177 -0.36 39.64 1.21
N PHE A 178 -0.20 38.32 1.05
CA PHE A 178 -1.16 37.49 0.33
C PHE A 178 -2.56 37.54 0.96
N THR A 179 -2.64 37.42 2.29
CA THR A 179 -3.90 37.52 3.03
C THR A 179 -4.60 38.86 2.80
N LEU A 180 -3.87 39.97 2.83
CA LEU A 180 -4.41 41.30 2.55
C LEU A 180 -4.91 41.43 1.10
N GLU A 181 -4.17 40.89 0.13
CA GLU A 181 -4.58 40.91 -1.28
C GLU A 181 -5.84 40.07 -1.52
N ALA A 182 -5.96 38.93 -0.84
CA ALA A 182 -7.15 38.09 -0.89
C ALA A 182 -8.36 38.79 -0.25
N LEU A 183 -8.19 39.42 0.91
CA LEU A 183 -9.24 40.22 1.57
C LEU A 183 -9.70 41.40 0.69
N LEU A 184 -8.76 42.14 0.09
CA LEU A 184 -9.05 43.26 -0.80
C LEU A 184 -9.82 42.85 -2.07
N SER A 185 -9.67 41.60 -2.52
CA SER A 185 -10.38 41.10 -3.69
C SER A 185 -11.88 40.89 -3.46
N GLY A 186 -12.31 40.81 -2.19
CA GLY A 186 -13.70 40.51 -1.83
C GLY A 186 -14.16 39.09 -2.16
N GLN A 187 -13.26 38.20 -2.60
CA GLN A 187 -13.58 36.80 -2.88
C GLN A 187 -13.85 36.01 -1.58
N ASP A 188 -14.56 34.89 -1.74
CA ASP A 188 -14.79 33.93 -0.66
C ASP A 188 -13.48 33.19 -0.32
N PRO A 189 -13.06 33.12 0.96
CA PRO A 189 -11.84 32.39 1.34
C PRO A 189 -11.90 30.89 1.01
N ALA A 190 -13.10 30.30 0.89
CA ALA A 190 -13.25 28.92 0.45
C ALA A 190 -13.16 28.73 -1.09
N ASN A 191 -13.14 29.82 -1.86
CA ASN A 191 -13.17 29.78 -3.33
C ASN A 191 -12.38 30.96 -3.94
N LEU A 192 -11.08 30.97 -3.71
CA LEU A 192 -10.13 31.92 -4.27
C LEU A 192 -9.66 31.43 -5.66
N THR A 193 -10.01 32.16 -6.71
CA THR A 193 -9.80 31.70 -8.10
C THR A 193 -8.55 32.26 -8.75
N TYR A 194 -8.44 33.58 -8.82
CA TYR A 194 -7.28 34.27 -9.36
C TYR A 194 -7.14 35.65 -8.71
N LEU A 195 -5.93 35.99 -8.28
CA LEU A 195 -5.56 37.31 -7.80
C LEU A 195 -4.52 37.93 -8.75
N PRO A 196 -4.94 38.86 -9.63
CA PRO A 196 -4.02 39.50 -10.55
C PRO A 196 -2.87 40.18 -9.81
N HIS A 197 -1.64 40.00 -10.29
CA HIS A 197 -0.43 40.63 -9.75
C HIS A 197 -0.09 40.29 -8.28
N SER A 198 -0.73 39.29 -7.69
CA SER A 198 -0.36 38.78 -6.37
C SER A 198 0.77 37.76 -6.49
N GLU A 199 1.99 38.17 -6.11
CA GLU A 199 3.15 37.27 -6.03
C GLU A 199 2.90 36.12 -5.05
N GLY A 200 2.28 36.42 -3.91
CA GLY A 200 1.96 35.42 -2.89
C GLY A 200 0.98 34.36 -3.40
N PHE A 201 -0.06 34.77 -4.14
CA PHE A 201 -0.99 33.83 -4.76
C PHE A 201 -0.32 32.91 -5.79
N LEU A 202 0.57 33.44 -6.65
CA LEU A 202 1.28 32.65 -7.66
C LEU A 202 2.23 31.63 -7.03
N LYS A 203 2.96 32.03 -5.99
CA LYS A 203 3.83 31.13 -5.21
C LYS A 203 3.01 30.06 -4.49
N ALA A 204 1.97 30.47 -3.77
CA ALA A 204 1.06 29.57 -3.08
C ALA A 204 0.45 28.51 -4.02
N THR A 205 -0.02 28.93 -5.20
CA THR A 205 -0.57 28.02 -6.21
C THR A 205 0.47 27.03 -6.71
N SER A 206 1.71 27.49 -6.94
CA SER A 206 2.80 26.63 -7.40
C SER A 206 3.20 25.61 -6.33
N ALA A 207 3.39 26.06 -5.09
CA ALA A 207 3.69 25.22 -3.94
C ALA A 207 2.60 24.15 -3.73
N LEU A 208 1.34 24.57 -3.75
CA LEU A 208 0.19 23.66 -3.58
C LEU A 208 0.08 22.65 -4.72
N GLN A 209 0.43 23.03 -5.95
CA GLN A 209 0.46 22.12 -7.08
C GLN A 209 1.56 21.05 -6.92
N VAL A 210 2.71 21.40 -6.32
CA VAL A 210 3.75 20.42 -5.95
C VAL A 210 3.21 19.47 -4.88
N GLU A 211 2.62 19.99 -3.79
CA GLU A 211 2.03 19.15 -2.73
C GLU A 211 0.93 18.22 -3.28
N LYS A 212 0.13 18.68 -4.25
CA LYS A 212 -0.87 17.86 -4.93
C LYS A 212 -0.25 16.67 -5.66
N LEU A 213 0.83 16.90 -6.40
CA LEU A 213 1.55 15.83 -7.12
C LEU A 213 2.18 14.84 -6.13
N GLU A 214 2.78 15.34 -5.05
CA GLU A 214 3.34 14.50 -3.98
C GLU A 214 2.25 13.66 -3.30
N TYR A 215 1.08 14.25 -3.00
CA TYR A 215 -0.08 13.52 -2.51
C TYR A 215 -0.51 12.40 -3.46
N GLN A 216 -0.63 12.69 -4.76
CA GLN A 216 -1.01 11.70 -5.76
C GLN A 216 -0.01 10.53 -5.84
N GLN A 217 1.28 10.80 -5.73
CA GLN A 217 2.29 9.75 -5.68
C GLN A 217 2.24 8.95 -4.36
N LEU A 218 2.02 9.64 -3.24
CA LEU A 218 1.92 9.04 -1.92
C LEU A 218 0.73 8.07 -1.86
N VAL A 219 -0.46 8.48 -2.30
CA VAL A 219 -1.68 7.66 -2.21
C VAL A 219 -1.63 6.40 -3.10
N MET A 220 -0.86 6.42 -4.18
CA MET A 220 -0.63 5.23 -5.03
C MET A 220 0.17 4.15 -4.30
N ASN A 221 1.12 4.55 -3.46
CA ASN A 221 2.04 3.64 -2.76
C ASN A 221 1.64 3.38 -1.30
N SER A 222 0.51 3.93 -0.87
CA SER A 222 0.02 3.80 0.50
C SER A 222 -0.90 2.61 0.69
N GLU A 223 -0.95 2.11 1.91
CA GLU A 223 -1.87 1.06 2.32
C GLU A 223 -3.25 1.67 2.56
N LYS A 224 -4.28 1.07 1.94
CA LYS A 224 -5.65 1.59 1.91
C LYS A 224 -6.59 0.51 2.41
N VAL A 225 -7.23 0.77 3.54
CA VAL A 225 -8.14 -0.17 4.20
C VAL A 225 -9.41 0.52 4.67
N GLN A 226 -10.46 -0.26 4.91
CA GLN A 226 -11.72 0.21 5.49
C GLN A 226 -11.76 -0.21 6.95
N LEU A 227 -11.98 0.75 7.85
CA LEU A 227 -12.00 0.56 9.29
C LEU A 227 -13.36 0.94 9.87
N LEU A 228 -13.80 0.19 10.88
CA LEU A 228 -15.08 0.40 11.55
C LEU A 228 -14.87 1.20 12.84
N LEU A 229 -15.15 2.51 12.78
CA LEU A 229 -14.89 3.45 13.87
C LEU A 229 -16.16 3.73 14.70
N PRO A 230 -16.03 3.97 16.01
CA PRO A 230 -17.15 4.40 16.84
C PRO A 230 -17.54 5.85 16.53
N ILE A 231 -18.85 6.10 16.51
CA ILE A 231 -19.40 7.46 16.47
C ILE A 231 -19.47 7.97 17.91
N LYS A 232 -19.03 9.22 18.13
CA LYS A 232 -19.03 9.88 19.42
C LYS A 232 -20.44 9.89 20.02
N ASP A 233 -20.54 9.63 21.32
CA ASP A 233 -21.78 9.61 22.09
C ASP A 233 -22.87 8.69 21.52
N SER A 234 -22.46 7.61 20.84
CA SER A 234 -23.35 6.67 20.17
C SER A 234 -22.86 5.23 20.28
N THR A 235 -23.78 4.27 20.27
CA THR A 235 -23.44 2.84 20.14
C THR A 235 -23.16 2.44 18.70
N LYS A 236 -23.49 3.32 17.74
CA LYS A 236 -23.30 3.07 16.31
C LYS A 236 -21.84 3.22 15.92
N LYS A 237 -21.49 2.52 14.84
CA LYS A 237 -20.19 2.61 14.20
C LYS A 237 -20.36 3.02 12.74
N VAL A 238 -19.33 3.62 12.19
CA VAL A 238 -19.26 4.01 10.78
C VAL A 238 -18.04 3.39 10.14
N LEU A 239 -18.24 2.86 8.94
CA LEU A 239 -17.15 2.36 8.11
C LEU A 239 -16.51 3.54 7.38
N VAL A 240 -15.20 3.70 7.52
CA VAL A 240 -14.43 4.77 6.86
C VAL A 240 -13.29 4.20 6.04
N ASP A 241 -12.95 4.86 4.93
CA ASP A 241 -11.68 4.61 4.25
C ASP A 241 -10.53 5.21 5.06
N ALA A 242 -9.47 4.43 5.25
CA ALA A 242 -8.27 4.79 5.97
C ALA A 242 -7.07 4.80 5.03
N LEU A 243 -6.24 5.85 5.13
CA LEU A 243 -4.96 5.95 4.45
C LEU A 243 -3.84 5.73 5.47
N ILE A 244 -3.03 4.70 5.24
CA ILE A 244 -1.92 4.32 6.10
C ILE A 244 -0.64 4.49 5.28
N THR A 245 0.25 5.37 5.71
CA THR A 245 1.40 5.74 4.89
C THR A 245 2.63 6.14 5.70
N THR A 246 3.78 6.07 5.03
CA THR A 246 5.04 6.63 5.52
C THR A 246 5.33 7.88 4.69
N GLU A 247 5.32 9.03 5.35
CA GLU A 247 5.54 10.33 4.73
C GLU A 247 7.01 10.73 4.90
N LEU A 248 7.71 10.91 3.76
CA LEU A 248 9.13 11.31 3.75
C LEU A 248 9.29 12.84 3.81
N ASN A 249 8.45 13.55 3.05
CA ASN A 249 8.36 15.00 3.04
C ASN A 249 7.07 15.44 3.74
N VAL A 250 7.15 16.36 4.69
CA VAL A 250 5.96 16.86 5.40
C VAL A 250 5.16 17.78 4.48
N LEU A 251 3.99 17.33 4.06
CA LEU A 251 3.04 18.08 3.25
C LEU A 251 2.07 18.85 4.14
N GLY A 252 2.00 20.17 3.99
CA GLY A 252 1.13 21.03 4.79
C GLY A 252 -0.36 20.78 4.54
N THR A 253 -0.72 20.33 3.33
CA THR A 253 -2.12 20.15 2.92
C THR A 253 -2.53 18.69 2.69
N LEU A 254 -1.73 17.71 3.12
CA LEU A 254 -2.02 16.29 2.95
C LEU A 254 -3.42 15.91 3.43
N LYS A 255 -3.79 16.36 4.64
CA LYS A 255 -5.10 16.04 5.22
C LYS A 255 -6.25 16.61 4.37
N ASN A 256 -6.06 17.80 3.82
CA ASN A 256 -7.05 18.51 3.01
C ASN A 256 -7.25 17.79 1.67
N PHE A 257 -6.17 17.33 1.02
CA PHE A 257 -6.27 16.50 -0.18
C PHE A 257 -6.88 15.13 0.11
N ALA A 258 -6.35 14.41 1.11
CA ALA A 258 -6.79 13.04 1.42
C ALA A 258 -8.28 12.96 1.81
N ARG A 259 -8.76 13.91 2.61
CA ARG A 259 -10.16 13.94 3.00
C ARG A 259 -11.08 14.47 1.91
N ASN A 260 -10.59 15.19 0.90
CA ASN A 260 -11.40 15.63 -0.24
C ASN A 260 -11.29 14.72 -1.46
N ASP A 261 -10.42 13.71 -1.43
CA ASP A 261 -10.28 12.73 -2.51
C ASP A 261 -11.58 11.92 -2.68
N ARG A 262 -12.13 11.94 -3.89
CA ARG A 262 -13.36 11.21 -4.24
C ARG A 262 -13.12 10.02 -5.14
N ASP A 263 -11.90 9.89 -5.67
CA ASP A 263 -11.59 8.97 -6.76
C ASP A 263 -10.81 7.75 -6.24
N THR A 264 -9.90 7.96 -5.28
CA THR A 264 -9.05 6.89 -4.74
C THR A 264 -9.71 6.03 -3.64
N PRO A 265 -10.45 6.59 -2.65
CA PRO A 265 -11.06 5.78 -1.59
C PRO A 265 -12.28 5.01 -2.09
N SER A 266 -12.50 3.79 -1.58
CA SER A 266 -13.52 2.87 -2.09
C SER A 266 -14.96 3.39 -1.91
N MET A 267 -15.22 4.14 -0.84
CA MET A 267 -16.54 4.69 -0.53
C MET A 267 -16.76 6.08 -1.15
N GLY A 268 -15.76 6.66 -1.83
CA GLY A 268 -15.85 7.98 -2.47
C GLY A 268 -16.02 9.16 -1.51
N ASN A 269 -15.78 8.97 -0.21
CA ASN A 269 -16.03 9.98 0.83
C ASN A 269 -14.80 10.75 1.30
N GLY A 270 -13.63 10.48 0.72
CA GLY A 270 -12.34 10.86 1.28
C GLY A 270 -11.88 9.88 2.35
N PHE A 271 -10.60 9.98 2.71
CA PHE A 271 -10.04 9.18 3.80
C PHE A 271 -10.47 9.75 5.15
N GLY A 272 -11.41 9.06 5.81
CA GLY A 272 -11.93 9.43 7.12
C GLY A 272 -10.95 9.15 8.27
N LEU A 273 -9.95 8.30 8.05
CA LEU A 273 -8.83 8.09 8.97
C LEU A 273 -7.50 8.22 8.22
N LEU A 274 -6.53 8.90 8.83
CA LEU A 274 -5.16 9.00 8.34
C LEU A 274 -4.22 8.49 9.43
N ALA A 275 -3.36 7.53 9.10
CA ALA A 275 -2.29 7.04 9.97
C ALA A 275 -0.94 7.29 9.27
N LEU A 276 -0.20 8.26 9.79
CA LEU A 276 1.02 8.79 9.18
C LEU A 276 2.22 8.40 10.04
N HIS A 277 3.25 7.86 9.39
CA HIS A 277 4.55 7.59 10.00
C HIS A 277 5.63 8.43 9.32
N ARG A 278 6.41 9.18 10.11
CA ARG A 278 7.48 10.07 9.65
C ARG A 278 8.77 9.74 10.38
N PRO A 279 9.57 8.78 9.86
CA PRO A 279 10.79 8.32 10.52
C PRO A 279 11.80 9.44 10.80
N SER A 280 11.85 10.46 9.93
CA SER A 280 12.73 11.62 10.06
C SER A 280 12.42 12.51 11.27
N LEU A 281 11.19 12.44 11.80
CA LEU A 281 10.73 13.25 12.93
C LEU A 281 10.73 12.47 14.25
N LYS A 282 11.45 11.35 14.34
CA LYS A 282 11.38 10.44 15.50
C LYS A 282 11.54 11.17 16.84
N GLY A 283 10.53 11.06 17.69
CA GLY A 283 10.52 11.64 19.03
C GLY A 283 10.19 13.14 19.10
N THR A 284 9.83 13.80 18.00
CA THR A 284 9.21 15.15 18.06
C THR A 284 7.74 15.08 18.51
N GLY A 285 7.15 13.88 18.44
CA GLY A 285 5.73 13.61 18.64
C GLY A 285 4.93 13.60 17.33
N ASP A 286 5.51 14.10 16.24
CA ASP A 286 4.90 14.08 14.90
C ASP A 286 5.36 12.89 14.04
N ASP A 287 6.19 12.01 14.61
CA ASP A 287 6.68 10.79 13.96
C ASP A 287 5.63 9.73 13.76
N VAL A 288 4.63 9.65 14.64
CA VAL A 288 3.43 8.86 14.40
C VAL A 288 2.22 9.72 14.73
N VAL A 289 1.37 9.94 13.74
CA VAL A 289 0.12 10.71 13.89
C VAL A 289 -1.03 9.92 13.31
N ILE A 290 -2.06 9.66 14.12
CA ILE A 290 -3.30 9.03 13.69
C ILE A 290 -4.43 10.03 13.91
N SER A 291 -5.18 10.35 12.87
CA SER A 291 -6.27 11.32 12.98
C SER A 291 -7.49 10.87 12.21
N VAL A 292 -8.66 11.24 12.72
CA VAL A 292 -9.94 11.03 12.06
C VAL A 292 -10.52 12.35 11.58
N ASP A 293 -11.41 12.30 10.59
CA ASP A 293 -12.16 13.47 10.14
C ASP A 293 -13.10 13.96 11.25
N PRO A 294 -12.90 15.17 11.81
CA PRO A 294 -13.78 15.72 12.85
C PRO A 294 -15.23 15.83 12.38
N ALA A 295 -15.48 16.04 11.07
CA ALA A 295 -16.82 16.14 10.53
C ALA A 295 -17.60 14.81 10.59
N ALA A 296 -16.90 13.67 10.64
CA ALA A 296 -17.51 12.35 10.76
C ALA A 296 -18.00 12.04 12.19
N SER A 297 -17.71 12.91 13.17
CA SER A 297 -18.04 12.69 14.59
C SER A 297 -17.49 11.36 15.14
N THR A 298 -16.36 10.88 14.62
CA THR A 298 -15.70 9.65 15.08
C THR A 298 -14.59 9.95 16.10
N HIS A 299 -14.18 8.97 16.89
CA HIS A 299 -13.11 9.12 17.88
C HIS A 299 -12.23 7.87 18.01
N LEU A 300 -11.04 8.05 18.58
CA LEU A 300 -9.99 7.02 18.68
C LEU A 300 -9.69 6.56 20.12
N THR A 301 -10.61 6.75 21.07
CA THR A 301 -10.39 6.49 22.50
C THR A 301 -9.87 5.07 22.77
N LYS A 302 -10.50 4.04 22.19
CA LYS A 302 -10.07 2.65 22.38
C LYS A 302 -8.65 2.37 21.90
N LEU A 303 -8.26 3.02 20.79
CA LEU A 303 -6.89 2.92 20.29
C LEU A 303 -5.91 3.60 21.23
N TRP A 304 -6.24 4.80 21.73
CA TRP A 304 -5.40 5.49 22.70
C TRP A 304 -5.19 4.65 23.97
N ASP A 305 -6.26 4.11 24.55
CA ASP A 305 -6.19 3.23 25.73
C ASP A 305 -5.31 2.00 25.46
N SER A 306 -5.46 1.40 24.27
CA SER A 306 -4.68 0.23 23.86
C SER A 306 -3.20 0.55 23.64
N LEU A 307 -2.88 1.73 23.11
CA LEU A 307 -1.50 2.17 22.90
C LEU A 307 -0.82 2.50 24.23
N GLU A 308 -1.49 3.22 25.13
CA GLU A 308 -0.97 3.49 26.47
C GLU A 308 -0.73 2.20 27.26
N SER A 309 -1.67 1.25 27.20
CA SER A 309 -1.50 -0.06 27.85
C SER A 309 -0.28 -0.82 27.29
N LEU A 310 -0.05 -0.75 25.97
CA LEU A 310 1.10 -1.40 25.33
C LEU A 310 2.42 -0.68 25.64
N GLU A 311 2.41 0.65 25.75
CA GLU A 311 3.56 1.41 26.26
C GLU A 311 3.93 0.94 27.66
N ASP A 312 2.96 0.88 28.58
CA ASP A 312 3.22 0.48 29.96
C ASP A 312 3.80 -0.94 30.06
N GLU A 313 3.34 -1.86 29.21
CA GLU A 313 3.91 -3.20 29.05
C GLU A 313 5.38 -3.14 28.58
N LYS A 314 5.67 -2.39 27.52
CA LYS A 314 7.02 -2.27 26.94
C LYS A 314 7.99 -1.52 27.85
N TRP A 315 7.49 -0.59 28.64
CA TRP A 315 8.25 0.12 29.66
C TRP A 315 8.47 -0.72 30.93
N GLN A 316 7.76 -1.84 31.10
CA GLN A 316 7.89 -2.74 32.26
C GLN A 316 7.76 -1.99 33.60
N SER A 317 6.78 -1.08 33.70
CA SER A 317 6.56 -0.19 34.86
C SER A 317 7.68 0.82 35.16
N ALA A 318 8.66 1.00 34.25
CA ALA A 318 9.75 1.98 34.39
C ALA A 318 9.52 3.25 33.57
N ARG A 319 8.27 3.57 33.23
CA ARG A 319 7.93 4.74 32.42
C ARG A 319 8.16 6.03 33.23
N PRO A 320 8.90 7.03 32.69
CA PRO A 320 9.22 8.24 33.46
C PRO A 320 7.97 9.03 33.90
N ASN A 321 7.95 9.41 35.18
CA ASN A 321 6.84 10.06 35.86
C ASN A 321 7.25 11.19 36.83
N ASP A 322 8.50 11.67 36.76
CA ASP A 322 9.03 12.72 37.63
C ASP A 322 8.42 14.11 37.37
N ARG A 323 7.90 14.33 36.16
CA ARG A 323 7.23 15.56 35.73
C ARG A 323 6.02 15.20 34.86
N PRO A 324 4.98 14.61 35.46
CA PRO A 324 3.86 14.11 34.71
C PRO A 324 3.15 15.25 33.99
N ARG A 325 2.66 14.98 32.78
CA ARG A 325 1.81 15.93 32.06
C ARG A 325 0.50 16.09 32.82
N GLU A 326 -0.07 17.30 32.83
CA GLU A 326 -1.32 17.59 33.52
C GLU A 326 -2.43 16.61 33.14
N GLY A 327 -3.06 15.98 34.14
CA GLY A 327 -4.08 14.95 33.96
C GLY A 327 -3.57 13.53 33.75
N TYR A 328 -2.25 13.29 33.80
CA TYR A 328 -1.63 11.99 33.59
C TYR A 328 -0.68 11.61 34.73
N THR A 329 -0.28 10.34 34.76
CA THR A 329 0.70 9.79 35.71
C THR A 329 2.12 9.73 35.13
N VAL A 330 2.31 10.06 33.85
CA VAL A 330 3.58 9.92 33.11
C VAL A 330 3.98 11.23 32.44
N ASN A 331 5.27 11.42 32.18
CA ASN A 331 5.79 12.66 31.60
C ASN A 331 5.31 12.91 30.17
N GLN A 332 5.29 11.86 29.35
CA GLN A 332 4.95 11.92 27.93
C GLN A 332 3.96 10.79 27.60
N PRO A 333 2.65 10.98 27.85
CA PRO A 333 1.62 10.10 27.33
C PRO A 333 1.47 10.31 25.81
N TRP A 334 0.86 9.35 25.12
CA TRP A 334 0.33 9.55 23.78
C TRP A 334 -0.62 10.76 23.83
N PHE A 335 -0.44 11.70 22.91
CA PHE A 335 -1.33 12.86 22.83
C PHE A 335 -2.72 12.40 22.37
N ASN A 336 -3.79 12.97 22.93
CA ASN A 336 -5.17 12.56 22.65
C ASN A 336 -6.07 13.70 22.12
N GLY A 337 -5.48 14.75 21.55
CA GLY A 337 -6.24 15.90 21.08
C GLY A 337 -6.88 16.72 22.21
N ASN A 338 -6.32 16.66 23.42
CA ASN A 338 -6.87 17.24 24.65
C ASN A 338 -8.29 16.73 24.96
N GLY A 339 -8.44 15.40 24.91
CA GLY A 339 -9.69 14.70 25.23
C GLY A 339 -10.70 14.60 24.09
N SER A 340 -10.43 15.16 22.91
CA SER A 340 -11.29 14.94 21.73
C SER A 340 -11.13 13.53 21.14
N TYR A 341 -9.95 12.93 21.31
CA TYR A 341 -9.53 11.66 20.70
C TYR A 341 -9.70 11.64 19.17
N THR A 342 -9.72 12.81 18.52
CA THR A 342 -9.77 12.92 17.05
C THR A 342 -8.38 12.91 16.42
N LEU A 343 -7.35 13.14 17.23
CA LEU A 343 -5.95 13.08 16.85
C LEU A 343 -5.16 12.42 17.97
N LEU A 344 -4.41 11.37 17.62
CA LEU A 344 -3.41 10.73 18.45
C LEU A 344 -2.02 11.02 17.88
N ALA A 345 -1.08 11.36 18.75
CA ALA A 345 0.30 11.62 18.33
C ALA A 345 1.28 10.99 19.33
N ALA A 346 2.44 10.56 18.81
CA ALA A 346 3.42 9.81 19.59
C ALA A 346 3.96 10.62 20.78
N PRO A 347 4.33 9.95 21.88
CA PRO A 347 5.09 10.57 22.96
C PRO A 347 6.39 11.23 22.48
N ARG A 348 6.63 12.48 22.92
CA ARG A 348 7.87 13.20 22.63
C ARG A 348 9.06 12.62 23.39
N LYS A 349 10.27 12.95 22.95
CA LYS A 349 11.50 12.67 23.71
C LYS A 349 11.41 13.20 25.14
N ILE A 350 11.96 12.42 26.06
CA ILE A 350 12.05 12.74 27.48
C ILE A 350 13.48 13.22 27.75
N TYR A 351 13.59 14.43 28.25
CA TYR A 351 14.86 15.06 28.61
C TYR A 351 15.08 14.91 30.12
N GLY A 352 15.92 13.96 30.51
CA GLY A 352 16.36 13.73 31.89
C GLY A 352 17.81 14.17 32.14
N ALA A 353 18.24 14.14 33.41
CA ALA A 353 19.57 14.62 33.84
C ALA A 353 20.77 13.81 33.29
N SER A 354 20.55 12.60 32.75
CA SER A 354 21.64 11.69 32.38
C SER A 354 21.51 10.98 31.02
N SER A 355 20.38 11.09 30.30
CA SER A 355 20.29 10.63 28.90
C SER A 355 19.02 11.14 28.20
N GLU A 356 19.13 11.38 26.89
CA GLU A 356 18.00 11.61 25.99
C GLU A 356 17.36 10.25 25.65
N GLN A 357 16.06 10.09 25.93
CA GLN A 357 15.33 8.86 25.60
C GLN A 357 14.07 9.19 24.79
N PHE A 358 13.72 8.31 23.84
CA PHE A 358 12.43 8.41 23.15
C PHE A 358 11.28 8.12 24.12
N GLY A 359 10.23 8.93 24.06
CA GLY A 359 9.05 8.76 24.94
C GLY A 359 8.22 7.53 24.60
N SER A 360 8.24 7.09 23.33
CA SER A 360 7.56 5.87 22.88
C SER A 360 8.54 4.71 22.76
N LYS A 361 8.12 3.53 23.23
CA LYS A 361 8.81 2.25 22.98
C LYS A 361 8.17 1.45 21.84
N LEU A 362 7.05 1.93 21.29
CA LEU A 362 6.32 1.24 20.24
C LEU A 362 6.99 1.42 18.88
N SER A 363 7.02 0.34 18.10
CA SER A 363 7.35 0.40 16.68
C SER A 363 6.12 0.78 15.86
N TRP A 364 6.33 1.20 14.60
CA TRP A 364 5.22 1.46 13.69
C TRP A 364 4.32 0.23 13.50
N LYS A 365 4.91 -0.97 13.49
CA LYS A 365 4.16 -2.22 13.42
C LYS A 365 3.24 -2.41 14.64
N ASP A 366 3.75 -2.18 15.85
CA ASP A 366 2.94 -2.28 17.08
C ASP A 366 1.70 -1.36 17.01
N VAL A 367 1.88 -0.15 16.49
CA VAL A 367 0.80 0.83 16.32
C VAL A 367 -0.24 0.35 15.30
N LEU A 368 0.20 -0.18 14.15
CA LEU A 368 -0.69 -0.73 13.13
C LEU A 368 -1.45 -1.96 13.62
N ASP A 369 -0.78 -2.83 14.37
CA ASP A 369 -1.41 -4.02 14.96
C ASP A 369 -2.51 -3.61 15.94
N LYS A 370 -2.28 -2.59 16.78
CA LYS A 370 -3.32 -2.04 17.68
C LYS A 370 -4.42 -1.29 16.95
N LEU A 371 -4.11 -0.56 15.88
CA LEU A 371 -5.12 0.07 15.02
C LEU A 371 -6.05 -1.00 14.43
N TRP A 372 -5.47 -2.07 13.89
CA TRP A 372 -6.19 -3.18 13.29
C TRP A 372 -7.04 -3.91 14.32
N GLU A 373 -6.45 -4.31 15.45
CA GLU A 373 -7.12 -5.02 16.53
C GLU A 373 -8.38 -4.29 17.02
N ASN A 374 -8.33 -2.96 17.08
CA ASN A 374 -9.45 -2.16 17.59
C ASN A 374 -10.56 -1.92 16.57
N TYR A 375 -10.23 -1.79 15.28
CA TYR A 375 -11.15 -1.26 14.27
C TYR A 375 -11.33 -2.13 13.02
N HIS A 376 -10.74 -3.32 12.96
CA HIS A 376 -10.96 -4.19 11.81
C HIS A 376 -12.45 -4.57 11.70
N PRO A 377 -13.07 -4.40 10.51
CA PRO A 377 -14.52 -4.51 10.36
C PRO A 377 -15.06 -5.93 10.59
N LEU A 378 -14.20 -6.94 10.48
CA LEU A 378 -14.57 -8.36 10.56
C LEU A 378 -14.37 -8.99 11.95
N LYS A 379 -13.97 -8.21 12.97
CA LYS A 379 -13.64 -8.73 14.32
C LYS A 379 -14.70 -9.60 14.95
N ASN A 380 -15.95 -9.16 14.84
CA ASN A 380 -17.08 -9.77 15.51
C ASN A 380 -17.94 -10.59 14.54
N LEU A 381 -17.47 -10.80 13.31
CA LEU A 381 -18.22 -11.54 12.32
C LEU A 381 -18.21 -13.04 12.67
N LYS A 382 -19.41 -13.60 12.87
CA LYS A 382 -19.59 -15.04 13.05
C LYS A 382 -19.93 -15.71 11.73
N VAL A 383 -19.29 -16.83 11.43
CA VAL A 383 -19.49 -17.57 10.19
C VAL A 383 -19.53 -19.06 10.45
N HIS A 384 -20.09 -19.80 9.50
CA HIS A 384 -20.02 -21.25 9.43
C HIS A 384 -18.91 -21.64 8.46
N ASP A 385 -18.06 -22.58 8.86
CA ASP A 385 -17.00 -23.15 8.03
C ASP A 385 -17.53 -24.37 7.26
N TYR A 386 -17.07 -24.55 6.04
CA TYR A 386 -17.40 -25.70 5.22
C TYR A 386 -16.47 -26.87 5.52
N LEU A 387 -17.01 -27.96 6.02
CA LEU A 387 -16.25 -29.11 6.48
C LEU A 387 -15.96 -30.11 5.36
N SER A 388 -14.97 -30.97 5.57
CA SER A 388 -14.58 -32.01 4.61
C SER A 388 -15.65 -33.09 4.39
N ASP A 389 -16.61 -33.21 5.30
CA ASP A 389 -17.79 -34.09 5.17
C ASP A 389 -18.93 -33.46 4.35
N GLY A 390 -18.76 -32.23 3.87
CA GLY A 390 -19.75 -31.49 3.09
C GLY A 390 -20.80 -30.77 3.93
N SER A 391 -20.66 -30.74 5.25
CA SER A 391 -21.57 -30.04 6.16
C SER A 391 -21.03 -28.66 6.57
N TRP A 392 -21.90 -27.86 7.18
CA TRP A 392 -21.55 -26.57 7.77
C TRP A 392 -21.30 -26.72 9.27
N SER A 393 -20.21 -26.13 9.77
CA SER A 393 -19.86 -26.15 11.18
C SER A 393 -20.78 -25.27 12.05
N ALA A 394 -20.60 -25.31 13.37
CA ALA A 394 -21.23 -24.35 14.27
C ALA A 394 -20.62 -22.93 14.08
N PRO A 395 -21.35 -21.85 14.39
CA PRO A 395 -20.85 -20.49 14.22
C PRO A 395 -19.53 -20.25 14.99
N SER A 396 -18.48 -19.85 14.26
CA SER A 396 -17.15 -19.52 14.80
C SER A 396 -16.68 -18.16 14.30
N ASN A 397 -15.51 -17.70 14.75
CA ASN A 397 -14.92 -16.49 14.14
C ASN A 397 -14.29 -16.86 12.80
N LEU A 398 -14.19 -15.87 11.91
CA LEU A 398 -13.60 -16.07 10.58
C LEU A 398 -12.15 -16.60 10.62
N ILE A 399 -11.35 -16.20 11.61
CA ILE A 399 -9.97 -16.67 11.80
C ILE A 399 -9.88 -18.16 12.15
N ASP A 400 -10.93 -18.71 12.74
CA ASP A 400 -10.97 -20.11 13.19
C ASP A 400 -11.37 -21.05 12.04
N CYS A 401 -11.74 -20.52 10.87
CA CYS A 401 -12.11 -21.30 9.69
C CYS A 401 -10.86 -21.95 9.08
N THR A 402 -10.99 -23.20 8.66
CA THR A 402 -9.89 -24.00 8.14
C THR A 402 -10.16 -24.45 6.71
N PRO A 403 -9.18 -24.38 5.80
CA PRO A 403 -9.37 -24.93 4.47
C PRO A 403 -9.62 -26.44 4.51
N VAL A 404 -10.57 -26.92 3.71
CA VAL A 404 -10.98 -28.33 3.60
C VAL A 404 -9.80 -29.25 3.26
N ASN A 405 -8.84 -28.74 2.49
CA ASN A 405 -7.67 -29.45 1.99
C ASN A 405 -6.37 -28.73 2.36
N SER A 406 -6.16 -28.48 3.64
CA SER A 406 -5.02 -27.74 4.19
C SER A 406 -3.62 -28.28 3.79
N GLN A 407 -3.53 -29.56 3.43
CA GLN A 407 -2.28 -30.23 3.03
C GLN A 407 -1.94 -30.09 1.53
N SER A 408 -2.88 -29.68 0.68
CA SER A 408 -2.62 -29.53 -0.75
C SER A 408 -2.02 -28.15 -1.08
N ALA A 409 -1.32 -28.07 -2.22
CA ALA A 409 -0.74 -26.84 -2.74
C ALA A 409 -1.79 -25.76 -3.05
N LYS A 410 -3.03 -26.17 -3.40
CA LYS A 410 -4.17 -25.27 -3.57
C LYS A 410 -5.21 -25.56 -2.50
N ARG A 411 -5.70 -24.52 -1.84
CA ARG A 411 -6.64 -24.63 -0.71
C ARG A 411 -8.05 -24.21 -1.12
N PHE A 412 -9.06 -24.80 -0.51
CA PHE A 412 -10.46 -24.39 -0.62
C PHE A 412 -11.02 -24.09 0.76
N MET A 413 -11.52 -22.88 0.95
CA MET A 413 -12.19 -22.44 2.17
C MET A 413 -13.61 -22.02 1.82
N GLY A 414 -14.61 -22.71 2.38
CA GLY A 414 -16.02 -22.36 2.21
C GLY A 414 -16.53 -21.69 3.48
N ILE A 415 -17.14 -20.52 3.33
CA ILE A 415 -17.63 -19.74 4.45
C ILE A 415 -19.09 -19.41 4.19
N LYS A 416 -19.93 -19.52 5.21
CA LYS A 416 -21.33 -19.11 5.16
C LYS A 416 -21.68 -18.14 6.27
N TRP A 417 -22.45 -17.12 5.92
CA TRP A 417 -22.96 -16.15 6.86
C TRP A 417 -23.79 -16.80 7.99
N SER A 418 -23.57 -16.39 9.24
CA SER A 418 -24.38 -16.83 10.38
C SER A 418 -25.58 -15.91 10.63
N ASP A 419 -26.74 -16.50 10.90
CA ASP A 419 -27.97 -15.79 11.28
C ASP A 419 -27.83 -15.00 12.60
N SER A 420 -26.79 -15.29 13.39
CA SER A 420 -26.47 -14.57 14.62
C SER A 420 -25.98 -13.12 14.40
N ASN A 421 -25.71 -12.72 13.15
CA ASN A 421 -25.14 -11.40 12.82
C ASN A 421 -26.21 -10.34 12.50
N GLN A 422 -27.39 -10.38 13.12
CA GLN A 422 -28.59 -9.59 12.74
C GLN A 422 -28.38 -8.06 12.69
N GLU A 423 -27.34 -7.53 13.34
CA GLU A 423 -27.02 -6.09 13.37
C GLU A 423 -25.90 -5.68 12.39
N LEU A 424 -25.27 -6.63 11.69
CA LEU A 424 -24.14 -6.38 10.79
C LEU A 424 -24.61 -6.42 9.33
N SER A 425 -24.93 -5.25 8.76
CA SER A 425 -24.98 -5.11 7.30
C SER A 425 -23.54 -5.08 6.78
N LEU A 426 -23.14 -6.10 6.02
CA LEU A 426 -21.78 -6.19 5.52
C LEU A 426 -21.69 -5.66 4.08
N THR A 427 -21.03 -4.52 3.92
CA THR A 427 -20.60 -4.06 2.60
C THR A 427 -19.37 -4.87 2.18
N ILE A 428 -19.40 -5.48 0.99
CA ILE A 428 -18.26 -6.19 0.43
C ILE A 428 -17.20 -5.16 0.02
N THR A 429 -16.28 -4.84 0.93
CA THR A 429 -15.21 -3.88 0.70
C THR A 429 -13.94 -4.53 0.20
N PRO A 430 -13.03 -3.76 -0.44
CA PRO A 430 -11.67 -4.24 -0.76
C PRO A 430 -10.96 -4.89 0.43
N THR A 431 -11.06 -4.29 1.62
CA THR A 431 -10.45 -4.82 2.85
C THR A 431 -11.01 -6.17 3.23
N MET A 432 -12.32 -6.37 3.11
CA MET A 432 -12.93 -7.69 3.37
C MET A 432 -12.37 -8.74 2.42
N LYS A 433 -12.32 -8.44 1.12
CA LYS A 433 -11.80 -9.38 0.10
C LYS A 433 -10.35 -9.77 0.40
N ARG A 434 -9.49 -8.78 0.68
CA ARG A 434 -8.09 -9.00 1.02
C ARG A 434 -7.93 -9.82 2.31
N TYR A 435 -8.72 -9.51 3.33
CA TYR A 435 -8.67 -10.23 4.61
C TYR A 435 -9.07 -11.70 4.46
N LEU A 436 -10.14 -11.99 3.71
CA LEU A 436 -10.56 -13.36 3.43
C LEU A 436 -9.47 -14.17 2.72
N VAL A 437 -8.82 -13.58 1.71
CA VAL A 437 -7.69 -14.23 1.02
C VAL A 437 -6.50 -14.41 1.96
N ALA A 438 -6.24 -13.48 2.88
CA ALA A 438 -5.20 -13.64 3.87
C ALA A 438 -5.51 -14.78 4.86
N CYS A 439 -6.77 -14.94 5.27
CA CYS A 439 -7.22 -16.07 6.10
C CYS A 439 -7.00 -17.43 5.43
N LEU A 440 -7.18 -17.54 4.11
CA LEU A 440 -6.87 -18.76 3.35
C LEU A 440 -5.39 -19.19 3.48
N GLN A 441 -4.49 -18.21 3.58
CA GLN A 441 -3.05 -18.44 3.69
C GLN A 441 -2.61 -18.69 5.14
N GLY A 442 -3.30 -18.06 6.11
CA GLY A 442 -2.98 -18.12 7.52
C GLY A 442 -3.24 -19.50 8.15
N ASN A 443 -2.29 -19.98 8.94
CA ASN A 443 -2.46 -21.19 9.76
C ASN A 443 -3.14 -20.83 11.10
N GLY A 444 -4.33 -20.21 11.06
CA GLY A 444 -5.09 -19.82 12.25
C GLY A 444 -4.55 -18.59 13.01
N LYS A 445 -3.71 -17.77 12.38
CA LYS A 445 -3.27 -16.47 12.91
C LYS A 445 -4.04 -15.33 12.24
N ALA A 446 -4.39 -14.31 13.01
CA ALA A 446 -5.13 -13.15 12.52
C ALA A 446 -4.22 -12.38 11.56
N PRO A 447 -4.59 -12.19 10.29
CA PRO A 447 -3.83 -11.32 9.40
C PRO A 447 -3.83 -9.89 9.94
N GLY A 448 -2.65 -9.27 10.06
CA GLY A 448 -2.51 -7.83 10.30
C GLY A 448 -2.69 -7.03 9.01
N ILE A 449 -2.68 -5.70 9.12
CA ILE A 449 -2.81 -4.79 7.95
C ILE A 449 -1.70 -5.05 6.92
N LEU A 450 -0.47 -5.27 7.38
CA LEU A 450 0.69 -5.49 6.52
C LEU A 450 0.68 -6.87 5.85
N ASP A 451 -0.14 -7.81 6.33
CA ASP A 451 -0.26 -9.15 5.78
C ASP A 451 -1.33 -9.23 4.67
N LEU A 452 -2.07 -8.15 4.44
CA LEU A 452 -3.18 -8.13 3.48
C LEU A 452 -2.66 -8.13 2.03
N PRO A 453 -3.02 -9.13 1.20
CA PRO A 453 -2.56 -9.23 -0.18
C PRO A 453 -3.07 -8.06 -1.04
N ASN A 454 -2.33 -7.68 -2.08
CA ASN A 454 -2.80 -6.68 -3.03
C ASN A 454 -4.02 -7.21 -3.82
N GLU A 455 -5.01 -6.36 -4.11
CA GLU A 455 -6.22 -6.75 -4.85
C GLU A 455 -5.94 -7.37 -6.22
N LYS A 456 -4.80 -7.03 -6.84
CA LYS A 456 -4.39 -7.59 -8.14
C LYS A 456 -3.99 -9.07 -8.06
N THR A 457 -3.72 -9.60 -6.87
CA THR A 457 -3.25 -11.00 -6.69
C THR A 457 -4.38 -12.02 -6.69
N PHE A 458 -5.64 -11.59 -6.65
CA PHE A 458 -6.81 -12.45 -6.70
C PHE A 458 -7.89 -11.89 -7.64
N ASP A 459 -8.79 -12.75 -8.09
CA ASP A 459 -10.00 -12.37 -8.82
C ASP A 459 -11.22 -12.44 -7.90
N TYR A 460 -12.17 -11.53 -8.11
CA TYR A 460 -13.49 -11.53 -7.47
C TYR A 460 -14.54 -12.01 -8.47
N VAL A 461 -15.28 -13.05 -8.11
CA VAL A 461 -16.30 -13.68 -8.94
C VAL A 461 -17.63 -13.65 -8.21
N GLU A 462 -18.61 -12.91 -8.75
CA GLU A 462 -19.99 -12.92 -8.24
C GLU A 462 -20.70 -14.21 -8.68
N LEU A 463 -21.38 -14.87 -7.74
CA LEU A 463 -22.02 -16.16 -7.95
C LEU A 463 -23.45 -16.14 -7.38
N PRO A 464 -24.36 -17.00 -7.85
CA PRO A 464 -25.67 -17.18 -7.21
C PRO A 464 -25.48 -17.61 -5.75
N GLY A 465 -26.06 -16.86 -4.82
CA GLY A 465 -25.95 -17.15 -3.39
C GLY A 465 -24.66 -16.68 -2.71
N GLY A 466 -23.78 -15.94 -3.40
CA GLY A 466 -22.50 -15.56 -2.82
C GLY A 466 -21.46 -14.98 -3.78
N PHE A 467 -20.19 -15.14 -3.39
CA PHE A 467 -19.06 -14.82 -4.25
C PHE A 467 -17.86 -15.72 -3.97
N ALA A 468 -16.94 -15.80 -4.92
CA ALA A 468 -15.67 -16.46 -4.76
C ALA A 468 -14.49 -15.49 -4.96
N LEU A 469 -13.43 -15.72 -4.18
CA LEU A 469 -12.15 -15.05 -4.29
C LEU A 469 -11.12 -16.08 -4.76
N VAL A 470 -10.62 -15.91 -5.98
CA VAL A 470 -9.71 -16.85 -6.62
C VAL A 470 -8.28 -16.32 -6.52
N HIS A 471 -7.47 -16.94 -5.68
CA HIS A 471 -6.07 -16.59 -5.47
C HIS A 471 -5.14 -17.68 -6.02
N LEU A 472 -3.86 -17.37 -6.19
CA LEU A 472 -2.86 -18.34 -6.67
C LEU A 472 -2.79 -19.59 -5.78
N ASN A 473 -2.97 -19.42 -4.48
CA ASN A 473 -2.85 -20.49 -3.47
C ASN A 473 -4.17 -21.22 -3.19
N GLY A 474 -5.27 -20.84 -3.85
CA GLY A 474 -6.57 -21.44 -3.58
C GLY A 474 -7.75 -20.50 -3.73
N ILE A 475 -8.90 -20.92 -3.22
CA ILE A 475 -10.18 -20.25 -3.39
C ILE A 475 -10.85 -20.08 -2.03
N VAL A 476 -11.43 -18.89 -1.81
CA VAL A 476 -12.39 -18.65 -0.74
C VAL A 476 -13.77 -18.49 -1.37
N PHE A 477 -14.72 -19.32 -0.96
CA PHE A 477 -16.13 -19.19 -1.32
C PHE A 477 -16.88 -18.59 -0.13
N PHE A 478 -17.72 -17.58 -0.37
CA PHE A 478 -18.51 -16.92 0.65
C PHE A 478 -19.98 -16.92 0.26
N ASP A 479 -20.82 -17.63 1.01
CA ASP A 479 -22.29 -17.61 0.89
C ASP A 479 -22.84 -16.36 1.60
N ASP A 480 -23.41 -15.45 0.82
CA ASP A 480 -23.68 -14.06 1.18
C ASP A 480 -25.11 -13.80 1.67
N TRP A 481 -25.67 -14.68 2.50
CA TRP A 481 -26.98 -14.54 3.18
C TRP A 481 -28.18 -14.29 2.24
N SER A 482 -27.97 -14.32 0.93
CA SER A 482 -29.00 -14.05 -0.06
C SER A 482 -30.02 -15.18 -0.09
N LYS A 483 -31.25 -14.87 -0.55
CA LYS A 483 -32.37 -15.83 -0.56
C LYS A 483 -32.13 -17.03 -1.50
N GLN A 484 -31.17 -16.92 -2.40
CA GLN A 484 -30.72 -18.03 -3.23
C GLN A 484 -29.66 -18.80 -2.45
N HIS A 485 -29.97 -20.03 -2.04
CA HIS A 485 -28.97 -20.86 -1.39
C HIS A 485 -27.83 -21.18 -2.36
N SER A 486 -26.60 -21.00 -1.92
CA SER A 486 -25.44 -21.36 -2.73
C SER A 486 -25.32 -22.88 -2.84
N GLU A 487 -25.08 -23.37 -4.06
CA GLU A 487 -24.76 -24.78 -4.30
C GLU A 487 -23.24 -24.99 -4.19
N ILE A 488 -22.67 -24.69 -3.00
CA ILE A 488 -21.22 -24.75 -2.75
C ILE A 488 -20.58 -26.08 -3.19
N GLN A 489 -21.31 -27.18 -3.08
CA GLN A 489 -20.83 -28.51 -3.48
C GLN A 489 -20.48 -28.57 -4.98
N LEU A 490 -21.21 -27.88 -5.85
CA LEU A 490 -20.90 -27.83 -7.28
C LEU A 490 -19.57 -27.12 -7.52
N TYR A 491 -19.35 -25.98 -6.86
CA TYR A 491 -18.10 -25.23 -6.96
C TYR A 491 -16.92 -26.00 -6.34
N LYS A 492 -17.15 -26.74 -5.24
CA LYS A 492 -16.15 -27.61 -4.64
C LYS A 492 -15.76 -28.77 -5.56
N ASN A 493 -16.73 -29.39 -6.23
CA ASN A 493 -16.46 -30.46 -7.19
C ASN A 493 -15.61 -29.96 -8.36
N GLU A 494 -15.92 -28.78 -8.91
CA GLU A 494 -15.10 -28.18 -9.97
C GLU A 494 -13.70 -27.81 -9.47
N PHE A 495 -13.59 -27.28 -8.23
CA PHE A 495 -12.29 -27.07 -7.60
C PHE A 495 -11.47 -28.38 -7.52
N ASP A 496 -12.09 -29.50 -7.11
CA ASP A 496 -11.40 -30.79 -7.01
C ASP A 496 -10.97 -31.33 -8.38
N HIS A 497 -11.77 -31.11 -9.43
CA HIS A 497 -11.38 -31.44 -10.80
C HIS A 497 -10.15 -30.63 -11.24
N LEU A 498 -10.14 -29.33 -10.99
CA LEU A 498 -9.01 -28.45 -11.33
C LEU A 498 -7.78 -28.75 -10.48
N LEU A 499 -7.96 -29.13 -9.21
CA LEU A 499 -6.87 -29.53 -8.33
C LEU A 499 -6.20 -30.80 -8.83
N LYS A 500 -6.97 -31.84 -9.16
CA LYS A 500 -6.43 -33.07 -9.77
C LYS A 500 -5.65 -32.78 -11.06
N ARG A 501 -6.18 -31.87 -11.89
CA ARG A 501 -5.49 -31.44 -13.12
C ARG A 501 -4.18 -30.72 -12.81
N TYR A 502 -4.16 -29.83 -11.82
CA TYR A 502 -2.95 -29.13 -11.38
C TYR A 502 -1.89 -30.11 -10.86
N GLU A 503 -2.27 -31.00 -9.94
CA GLU A 503 -1.37 -31.99 -9.33
C GLU A 503 -0.77 -32.93 -10.40
N ALA A 504 -1.58 -33.37 -11.38
CA ALA A 504 -1.08 -34.17 -12.49
C ALA A 504 -0.06 -33.41 -13.36
N ILE A 505 -0.33 -32.14 -13.70
CA ILE A 505 0.60 -31.32 -14.49
C ILE A 505 1.93 -31.15 -13.75
N ASP A 506 1.88 -30.82 -12.46
CA ASP A 506 3.06 -30.60 -11.61
C ASP A 506 3.90 -31.89 -11.45
N GLU A 507 3.24 -33.03 -11.23
CA GLU A 507 3.87 -34.34 -11.16
C GLU A 507 4.60 -34.68 -12.47
N TYR A 508 3.95 -34.53 -13.62
CA TYR A 508 4.55 -34.85 -14.91
C TYR A 508 5.69 -33.90 -15.30
N GLN A 509 5.57 -32.60 -14.99
CA GLN A 509 6.65 -31.64 -15.21
C GLN A 509 7.89 -32.01 -14.39
N SER A 510 7.71 -32.27 -13.09
CA SER A 510 8.80 -32.66 -12.18
C SER A 510 9.46 -33.98 -12.62
N TYR A 511 8.65 -34.93 -13.11
CA TYR A 511 9.14 -36.21 -13.61
C TYR A 511 10.00 -36.04 -14.88
N ILE A 512 9.51 -35.29 -15.87
CA ILE A 512 10.23 -35.06 -17.14
C ILE A 512 11.55 -34.34 -16.89
N GLN A 513 11.55 -33.31 -16.04
CA GLN A 513 12.78 -32.59 -15.69
C GLN A 513 13.83 -33.52 -15.06
N THR A 514 13.40 -34.38 -14.14
CA THR A 514 14.26 -35.36 -13.48
C THR A 514 14.86 -36.35 -14.49
N GLU A 515 14.03 -36.97 -15.33
CA GLU A 515 14.47 -37.94 -16.34
C GLU A 515 15.39 -37.31 -17.40
N MET A 516 15.11 -36.07 -17.81
CA MET A 516 15.99 -35.33 -18.71
C MET A 516 17.37 -35.08 -18.08
N GLN A 517 17.41 -34.69 -16.81
CA GLN A 517 18.68 -34.51 -16.08
C GLN A 517 19.46 -35.81 -15.99
N GLU A 518 18.80 -36.94 -15.68
CA GLU A 518 19.46 -38.25 -15.65
C GLU A 518 19.99 -38.68 -17.03
N ILE A 519 19.30 -38.32 -18.12
CA ILE A 519 19.77 -38.62 -19.48
C ILE A 519 20.97 -37.76 -19.85
N LEU A 520 20.98 -36.47 -19.47
CA LEU A 520 22.14 -35.58 -19.62
C LEU A 520 23.38 -36.16 -18.94
N ASP A 521 23.24 -36.70 -17.73
CA ASP A 521 24.34 -37.33 -17.00
C ASP A 521 24.83 -38.62 -17.65
N LEU A 522 23.95 -39.36 -18.32
CA LEU A 522 24.25 -40.61 -19.02
C LEU A 522 24.87 -40.44 -20.41
N PHE A 523 25.04 -39.21 -20.92
CA PHE A 523 25.77 -38.99 -22.18
C PHE A 523 27.23 -39.46 -22.14
N LYS A 524 27.77 -39.77 -20.95
CA LYS A 524 29.09 -40.39 -20.77
C LYS A 524 29.14 -41.89 -21.07
N ASP A 525 28.01 -42.63 -21.03
CA ASP A 525 27.98 -44.09 -21.19
C ASP A 525 27.08 -44.56 -22.35
N ARG A 526 27.70 -44.96 -23.47
CA ARG A 526 27.05 -45.04 -24.80
C ARG A 526 26.05 -46.18 -24.99
N ARG A 527 26.16 -47.27 -24.23
CA ARG A 527 25.28 -48.46 -24.36
C ARG A 527 23.98 -48.34 -23.57
N MET A 528 24.04 -47.78 -22.36
CA MET A 528 22.87 -47.58 -21.50
C MET A 528 21.91 -46.52 -22.06
N LEU A 529 22.45 -45.52 -22.78
CA LEU A 529 21.69 -44.45 -23.39
C LEU A 529 20.57 -44.94 -24.34
N ARG A 530 20.81 -45.96 -25.18
CA ARG A 530 19.79 -46.41 -26.17
C ARG A 530 18.58 -47.04 -25.50
N LYS A 531 18.79 -47.93 -24.53
CA LYS A 531 17.68 -48.57 -23.80
C LYS A 531 16.88 -47.53 -23.03
N LYS A 532 17.56 -46.55 -22.42
CA LYS A 532 16.91 -45.48 -21.67
C LYS A 532 16.15 -44.50 -22.56
N LEU A 533 16.67 -44.14 -23.75
CA LEU A 533 15.97 -43.27 -24.71
C LEU A 533 14.70 -43.93 -25.28
N VAL A 534 14.74 -45.22 -25.61
CA VAL A 534 13.53 -45.95 -26.05
C VAL A 534 12.52 -46.06 -24.92
N SER A 535 12.97 -46.40 -23.71
CA SER A 535 12.12 -46.42 -22.53
C SER A 535 11.52 -45.05 -22.21
N LEU A 536 12.26 -43.97 -22.43
CA LEU A 536 11.75 -42.62 -22.22
C LEU A 536 10.66 -42.30 -23.25
N SER A 537 10.89 -42.59 -24.53
CA SER A 537 9.89 -42.37 -25.59
C SER A 537 8.58 -43.12 -25.32
N GLU A 538 8.64 -44.39 -24.92
CA GLU A 538 7.44 -45.16 -24.52
C GLU A 538 6.71 -44.53 -23.32
N ARG A 539 7.48 -44.02 -22.35
CA ARG A 539 6.92 -43.33 -21.17
C ARG A 539 6.33 -41.97 -21.49
N LEU A 540 6.93 -41.18 -22.39
CA LEU A 540 6.38 -39.90 -22.85
C LEU A 540 5.05 -40.11 -23.58
N ALA A 541 4.96 -41.15 -24.41
CA ALA A 541 3.70 -41.55 -25.04
C ALA A 541 2.64 -41.93 -23.98
N LYS A 542 3.04 -42.63 -22.92
CA LYS A 542 2.15 -42.95 -21.78
C LYS A 542 1.68 -41.70 -21.05
N ILE A 543 2.58 -40.76 -20.73
CA ILE A 543 2.26 -39.47 -20.10
C ILE A 543 1.27 -38.68 -20.95
N LYS A 544 1.45 -38.62 -22.28
CA LYS A 544 0.48 -37.98 -23.19
C LYS A 544 -0.92 -38.59 -23.11
N ILE A 545 -1.01 -39.93 -23.04
CA ILE A 545 -2.28 -40.65 -22.93
C ILE A 545 -2.92 -40.36 -21.58
N GLU A 546 -2.17 -40.45 -20.47
CA GLU A 546 -2.68 -40.19 -19.13
C GLU A 546 -3.10 -38.72 -18.95
N LEU A 547 -2.33 -37.76 -19.48
CA LEU A 547 -2.72 -36.35 -19.54
C LEU A 547 -4.06 -36.16 -20.26
N ARG A 548 -4.24 -36.80 -21.43
CA ARG A 548 -5.51 -36.73 -22.15
C ARG A 548 -6.64 -37.36 -21.35
N GLN A 549 -6.40 -38.49 -20.70
CA GLN A 549 -7.40 -39.14 -19.83
C GLN A 549 -7.78 -38.23 -18.65
N ASN A 550 -6.81 -37.61 -17.99
CA ASN A 550 -7.05 -36.65 -16.91
C ASN A 550 -7.81 -35.42 -17.40
N LEU A 551 -7.50 -34.91 -18.59
CA LEU A 551 -8.26 -33.80 -19.20
C LEU A 551 -9.72 -34.19 -19.47
N PHE A 552 -9.97 -35.37 -20.02
CA PHE A 552 -11.33 -35.87 -20.23
C PHE A 552 -12.07 -36.10 -18.91
N ALA A 553 -11.40 -36.67 -17.91
CA ALA A 553 -12.00 -36.95 -16.60
C ALA A 553 -12.31 -35.67 -15.80
N THR A 554 -11.58 -34.59 -16.05
CA THR A 554 -11.76 -33.29 -15.39
C THR A 554 -12.50 -32.27 -16.24
N MET A 555 -13.12 -32.69 -17.34
CA MET A 555 -13.97 -31.81 -18.17
C MET A 555 -15.09 -31.16 -17.34
N PRO A 556 -15.55 -29.95 -17.72
CA PRO A 556 -16.60 -29.25 -17.00
C PRO A 556 -17.84 -30.14 -16.85
N ALA A 557 -18.27 -30.36 -15.60
CA ALA A 557 -19.40 -31.24 -15.31
C ALA A 557 -20.73 -30.55 -15.60
N SER A 558 -20.77 -29.21 -15.52
CA SER A 558 -21.97 -28.41 -15.74
C SER A 558 -21.89 -27.50 -16.98
N LYS A 559 -23.04 -27.29 -17.62
CA LYS A 559 -23.23 -26.31 -18.71
C LYS A 559 -23.71 -24.95 -18.20
N GLU A 560 -23.82 -24.77 -16.89
CA GLU A 560 -24.27 -23.53 -16.29
C GLU A 560 -23.22 -22.43 -16.42
N TYR A 561 -23.68 -21.23 -16.78
CA TYR A 561 -22.85 -20.06 -17.03
C TYR A 561 -21.93 -19.72 -15.85
N TYR A 562 -22.46 -19.64 -14.62
CA TYR A 562 -21.68 -19.24 -13.45
C TYR A 562 -20.61 -20.26 -13.06
N ILE A 563 -20.87 -21.55 -13.27
CA ILE A 563 -19.90 -22.62 -13.00
C ILE A 563 -18.77 -22.58 -14.04
N GLN A 564 -19.10 -22.37 -15.31
CA GLN A 564 -18.09 -22.18 -16.37
C GLN A 564 -17.25 -20.93 -16.13
N PHE A 565 -17.88 -19.81 -15.80
CA PHE A 565 -17.18 -18.55 -15.52
C PHE A 565 -16.24 -18.66 -14.31
N PHE A 566 -16.70 -19.31 -13.23
CA PHE A 566 -15.85 -19.64 -12.09
C PHE A 566 -14.64 -20.49 -12.51
N ARG A 567 -14.88 -21.58 -13.24
CA ARG A 567 -13.84 -22.49 -13.71
C ARG A 567 -12.80 -21.78 -14.59
N GLU A 568 -13.24 -21.03 -15.59
CA GLU A 568 -12.35 -20.28 -16.49
C GLU A 568 -11.48 -19.29 -15.72
N THR A 569 -12.05 -18.62 -14.71
CA THR A 569 -11.31 -17.69 -13.84
C THR A 569 -10.21 -18.42 -13.06
N VAL A 570 -10.51 -19.60 -12.50
CA VAL A 570 -9.53 -20.43 -11.79
C VAL A 570 -8.44 -20.95 -12.74
N GLU A 571 -8.83 -21.50 -13.90
CA GLU A 571 -7.88 -21.99 -14.90
C GLU A 571 -6.91 -20.89 -15.35
N LYS A 572 -7.42 -19.67 -15.55
CA LYS A 572 -6.62 -18.49 -15.91
C LYS A 572 -5.69 -18.08 -14.77
N ARG A 573 -6.19 -17.94 -13.54
CA ARG A 573 -5.41 -17.48 -12.38
C ARG A 573 -4.30 -18.46 -11.99
N TRP A 574 -4.56 -19.77 -12.13
CA TRP A 574 -3.56 -20.81 -11.86
C TRP A 574 -2.66 -21.10 -13.06
N GLY A 575 -2.94 -20.51 -14.22
CA GLY A 575 -2.14 -20.70 -15.43
C GLY A 575 -2.19 -22.12 -16.00
N LEU A 576 -3.27 -22.87 -15.74
CA LEU A 576 -3.36 -24.30 -16.08
C LEU A 576 -3.23 -24.56 -17.58
N ASN A 577 -3.84 -23.70 -18.41
CA ASN A 577 -3.77 -23.85 -19.86
C ASN A 577 -2.38 -23.53 -20.41
N THR A 578 -1.69 -22.53 -19.83
CA THR A 578 -0.30 -22.21 -20.19
C THR A 578 0.64 -23.35 -19.80
N GLN A 579 0.58 -23.82 -18.55
CA GLN A 579 1.42 -24.91 -18.06
C GLN A 579 1.20 -26.22 -18.84
N LEU A 580 -0.06 -26.50 -19.21
CA LEU A 580 -0.39 -27.67 -20.03
C LEU A 580 0.20 -27.56 -21.44
N ASN A 581 0.11 -26.39 -22.08
CA ASN A 581 0.69 -26.17 -23.40
C ASN A 581 2.22 -26.29 -23.38
N GLU A 582 2.88 -25.67 -22.40
CA GLU A 582 4.32 -25.78 -22.19
C GLU A 582 4.75 -27.24 -21.96
N LEU A 583 3.97 -28.00 -21.19
CA LEU A 583 4.21 -29.43 -20.98
C LEU A 583 4.10 -30.22 -22.28
N TYR A 584 3.06 -29.99 -23.09
CA TYR A 584 2.92 -30.65 -24.39
C TYR A 584 4.05 -30.29 -25.36
N GLU A 585 4.45 -29.03 -25.41
CA GLU A 585 5.57 -28.56 -26.22
C GLU A 585 6.88 -29.22 -25.77
N THR A 586 7.16 -29.22 -24.47
CA THR A 586 8.34 -29.87 -23.90
C THR A 586 8.38 -31.36 -24.24
N VAL A 587 7.26 -32.08 -24.06
CA VAL A 587 7.19 -33.50 -24.41
C VAL A 587 7.44 -33.72 -25.91
N ASN A 588 6.86 -32.89 -26.78
CA ASN A 588 7.06 -32.97 -28.22
C ASN A 588 8.52 -32.68 -28.63
N GLU A 589 9.15 -31.68 -28.02
CA GLU A 589 10.57 -31.36 -28.26
C GLU A 589 11.49 -32.49 -27.82
N VAL A 590 11.22 -33.10 -26.66
CA VAL A 590 11.98 -34.26 -26.17
C VAL A 590 11.80 -35.45 -27.11
N GLU A 591 10.57 -35.76 -27.55
CA GLU A 591 10.32 -36.82 -28.52
C GLU A 591 11.04 -36.56 -29.86
N ASN A 592 10.97 -35.34 -30.39
CA ASN A 592 11.66 -34.96 -31.62
C ASN A 592 13.19 -35.07 -31.47
N THR A 593 13.72 -34.70 -30.31
CA THR A 593 15.15 -34.84 -29.99
C THR A 593 15.55 -36.32 -29.93
N ILE A 594 14.75 -37.18 -29.27
CA ILE A 594 14.98 -38.63 -29.24
C ILE A 594 14.97 -39.19 -30.67
N ASN A 595 13.96 -38.86 -31.47
CA ASN A 595 13.83 -39.32 -32.84
C ASN A 595 15.02 -38.88 -33.70
N SER A 596 15.43 -37.61 -33.61
CA SER A 596 16.60 -37.09 -34.32
C SER A 596 17.91 -37.79 -33.92
N ILE A 597 18.10 -38.09 -32.63
CA ILE A 597 19.26 -38.86 -32.16
C ILE A 597 19.24 -40.30 -32.72
N VAL A 598 18.06 -40.93 -32.74
CA VAL A 598 17.88 -42.29 -33.27
C VAL A 598 18.09 -42.31 -34.79
N GLU A 599 17.55 -41.34 -35.53
CA GLU A 599 17.70 -41.20 -36.98
C GLU A 599 19.16 -40.91 -37.38
N THR A 600 19.80 -39.93 -36.75
CA THR A 600 21.22 -39.62 -36.99
C THR A 600 22.11 -40.85 -36.79
N ARG A 601 21.81 -41.66 -35.77
CA ARG A 601 22.54 -42.91 -35.52
C ARG A 601 22.19 -44.02 -36.51
N SER A 602 20.93 -44.18 -36.88
CA SER A 602 20.49 -45.15 -37.88
C SER A 602 21.12 -44.84 -39.24
N ASN A 603 21.18 -43.56 -39.61
CA ASN A 603 21.89 -43.08 -40.78
C ASN A 603 23.39 -43.34 -40.71
N ARG A 604 24.04 -43.23 -39.55
CA ARG A 604 25.45 -43.66 -39.40
C ARG A 604 25.65 -45.16 -39.58
N VAL A 605 24.73 -45.99 -39.07
CA VAL A 605 24.81 -47.46 -39.24
C VAL A 605 24.57 -47.82 -40.71
N LEU A 606 23.56 -47.23 -41.36
CA LEU A 606 23.30 -47.40 -42.79
C LEU A 606 24.50 -46.94 -43.62
N ARG A 607 25.10 -45.78 -43.31
CA ARG A 607 26.36 -45.33 -43.94
C ARG A 607 27.48 -46.34 -43.71
N GLY A 608 27.63 -46.91 -42.52
CA GLY A 608 28.62 -47.95 -42.25
C GLY A 608 28.40 -49.23 -43.06
N ILE A 609 27.14 -49.69 -43.17
CA ILE A 609 26.79 -50.85 -44.00
C ILE A 609 27.04 -50.54 -45.49
N SER A 610 26.71 -49.35 -45.95
CA SER A 610 26.93 -48.94 -47.34
C SER A 610 28.41 -48.72 -47.67
N ILE A 611 29.20 -48.17 -46.75
CA ILE A 611 30.64 -47.91 -46.97
C ILE A 611 31.46 -49.19 -46.84
N TYR A 612 31.18 -50.04 -45.85
CA TYR A 612 31.98 -51.23 -45.56
C TYR A 612 31.31 -52.53 -46.04
N GLY A 613 30.03 -52.70 -45.76
CA GLY A 613 29.30 -53.93 -46.06
C GLY A 613 29.07 -54.14 -47.56
N PHE A 614 28.71 -53.09 -48.29
CA PHE A 614 28.42 -53.19 -49.72
C PHE A 614 29.66 -53.57 -50.57
N PRO A 615 30.84 -52.92 -50.41
CA PRO A 615 32.05 -53.37 -51.10
C PRO A 615 32.45 -54.79 -50.74
N ILE A 616 32.41 -55.16 -49.45
CA ILE A 616 32.77 -56.50 -49.02
C ILE A 616 31.83 -57.54 -49.64
N ALA A 617 30.50 -57.30 -49.65
CA ALA A 617 29.54 -58.21 -50.26
C ALA A 617 29.72 -58.32 -51.78
N LEU A 618 29.85 -57.18 -52.47
CA LEU A 618 30.02 -57.12 -53.93
C LEU A 618 31.31 -57.81 -54.38
N PHE A 619 32.44 -57.55 -53.72
CA PHE A 619 33.69 -58.21 -54.03
C PHE A 619 33.72 -59.67 -53.57
N SER A 620 33.05 -60.04 -52.47
CA SER A 620 32.94 -61.46 -52.08
C SER A 620 32.20 -62.30 -53.11
N SER A 621 31.19 -61.72 -53.78
CA SER A 621 30.44 -62.36 -54.87
C SER A 621 31.26 -62.42 -56.16
N LEU A 622 31.92 -61.33 -56.56
CA LEU A 622 32.79 -61.31 -57.76
C LEU A 622 33.98 -62.26 -57.65
N PHE A 623 34.50 -62.47 -56.44
CA PHE A 623 35.62 -63.38 -56.17
C PHE A 623 35.17 -64.69 -55.49
N GLN A 624 33.89 -65.06 -55.59
CA GLN A 624 33.31 -66.22 -54.92
C GLN A 624 34.00 -67.55 -55.28
N GLY A 625 34.29 -67.77 -56.56
CA GLY A 625 35.00 -68.97 -57.03
C GLY A 625 36.42 -69.09 -56.43
N PRO A 626 37.29 -68.07 -56.61
CA PRO A 626 38.62 -68.05 -56.00
C PRO A 626 38.64 -68.14 -54.47
N LEU A 627 37.65 -67.56 -53.79
CA LEU A 627 37.52 -67.64 -52.33
C LEU A 627 37.06 -69.03 -51.87
N GLN A 628 36.12 -69.67 -52.57
CA GLN A 628 35.74 -71.06 -52.29
C GLN A 628 36.90 -72.03 -52.51
N ASP A 629 37.67 -71.85 -53.58
CA ASP A 629 38.86 -72.67 -53.86
C ASP A 629 39.93 -72.54 -52.76
N LEU A 630 40.06 -71.36 -52.14
CA LEU A 630 40.96 -71.14 -51.01
C LEU A 630 40.45 -71.81 -49.72
N PHE A 631 39.18 -71.62 -49.37
CA PHE A 631 38.62 -72.07 -48.10
C PHE A 631 38.20 -73.55 -48.07
N ILE A 632 37.80 -74.12 -49.21
CA ILE A 632 37.28 -75.49 -49.30
C ILE A 632 38.29 -76.44 -49.94
N HIS A 633 39.08 -75.98 -50.90
CA HIS A 633 40.00 -76.83 -51.68
C HIS A 633 41.49 -76.52 -51.45
N SER A 634 41.81 -75.52 -50.61
CA SER A 634 43.17 -75.07 -50.27
C SER A 634 44.09 -74.82 -51.47
N LYS A 635 43.52 -74.46 -52.63
CA LYS A 635 44.29 -74.06 -53.82
C LYS A 635 44.52 -72.55 -53.78
N PHE A 636 45.79 -72.16 -53.72
CA PHE A 636 46.18 -70.76 -53.58
C PHE A 636 46.20 -70.04 -54.93
N ASN A 637 45.16 -69.26 -55.23
CA ASN A 637 45.19 -68.30 -56.35
C ASN A 637 45.60 -66.92 -55.83
N TRP A 638 46.92 -66.70 -55.74
CA TRP A 638 47.51 -65.49 -55.16
C TRP A 638 47.04 -64.20 -55.85
N GLN A 639 46.82 -64.24 -57.17
CA GLN A 639 46.41 -63.07 -57.95
C GLN A 639 44.97 -62.62 -57.62
N ALA A 640 44.04 -63.57 -57.47
CA ALA A 640 42.65 -63.25 -57.13
C ALA A 640 42.53 -62.72 -55.69
N LEU A 641 43.32 -63.27 -54.75
CA LEU A 641 43.34 -62.83 -53.35
C LEU A 641 43.97 -61.45 -53.18
N LEU A 642 45.10 -61.18 -53.86
CA LEU A 642 45.70 -59.84 -53.89
C LEU A 642 44.74 -58.82 -54.48
N SER A 643 44.05 -59.16 -55.57
CA SER A 643 43.06 -58.28 -56.18
C SER A 643 41.92 -57.99 -55.21
N PHE A 644 41.35 -59.00 -54.55
CA PHE A 644 40.33 -58.82 -53.53
C PHE A 644 40.82 -57.97 -52.34
N ALA A 645 42.04 -58.24 -51.85
CA ALA A 645 42.65 -57.54 -50.72
C ALA A 645 43.07 -56.09 -51.05
N ILE A 646 43.22 -55.73 -52.33
CA ILE A 646 43.55 -54.37 -52.77
C ILE A 646 42.27 -53.61 -53.16
N PHE A 647 41.40 -54.19 -53.98
CA PHE A 647 40.22 -53.49 -54.51
C PHE A 647 39.16 -53.24 -53.44
N THR A 648 38.99 -54.13 -52.46
CA THR A 648 38.03 -53.95 -51.36
C THR A 648 38.38 -52.72 -50.51
N PRO A 649 39.60 -52.58 -49.94
CA PRO A 649 39.95 -51.38 -49.18
C PRO A 649 40.04 -50.10 -50.02
N ILE A 650 40.42 -50.18 -51.30
CA ILE A 650 40.38 -49.00 -52.20
C ILE A 650 38.93 -48.54 -52.42
N SER A 651 38.00 -49.48 -52.67
CA SER A 651 36.58 -49.15 -52.84
C SER A 651 35.98 -48.57 -51.57
N ILE A 652 36.30 -49.15 -50.40
CA ILE A 652 35.94 -48.60 -49.08
C ILE A 652 36.50 -47.18 -48.91
N TRP A 653 37.76 -46.94 -49.29
CA TRP A 653 38.41 -45.63 -49.19
C TRP A 653 37.76 -44.58 -50.11
N ILE A 654 37.43 -44.95 -51.35
CA ILE A 654 36.74 -44.08 -52.30
C ILE A 654 35.33 -43.75 -51.81
N LEU A 655 34.57 -44.75 -51.35
CA LEU A 655 33.23 -44.54 -50.81
C LEU A 655 33.24 -43.71 -49.53
N SER A 656 34.19 -43.94 -48.63
CA SER A 656 34.39 -43.11 -47.43
C SER A 656 34.65 -41.66 -47.83
N LYS A 657 35.54 -41.40 -48.80
CA LYS A 657 35.84 -40.03 -49.26
C LYS A 657 34.69 -39.35 -50.01
N LEU A 658 33.85 -40.11 -50.70
CA LEU A 658 32.67 -39.57 -51.39
C LEU A 658 31.56 -39.21 -50.39
N VAL A 659 31.34 -40.06 -49.39
CA VAL A 659 30.34 -39.82 -48.34
C VAL A 659 30.75 -38.72 -47.37
N ASP A 660 32.05 -38.48 -47.17
CA ASP A 660 32.56 -37.36 -46.34
C ASP A 660 32.60 -36.01 -47.10
N ARG A 661 32.29 -35.98 -48.40
CA ARG A 661 32.27 -34.76 -49.23
C ARG A 661 30.87 -34.16 -49.45
N GLU A 662 29.82 -34.87 -49.03
CA GLU A 662 28.43 -34.39 -48.88
C GLU A 662 28.10 -34.19 -47.40
#